data_AF-A0A9N9L9Z0-F1
#
_entry.id   AF-A0A9N9L9Z0-F1
#
_cell.length_a   1.000
_cell.length_b   1.000
_cell.length_c   1.000
_cell.angle_alpha   90.00
_cell.angle_beta   90.00
_cell.angle_gamma   90.00
#
_symmetry.space_group_name_H-M   'P 1'
#
loop_
_entity.id
_entity.type
_entity.pdbx_description
1 polymer ?
#
loop_
_entity_poly.entity_id
_entity_poly.type
_entity_poly.pdbx_seq_one_letter_code
_entity_poly.pdbx_strand_id
1 'polypeptide(L)'
;MGIQKKHGKGRLDKWYKLAKEKGYRARAAFKLIQLNKKYGFLEKTKVLLDLCAAPGSWCQVAAEVMPPSSLIVGVDLSPIKAIPRVITFQSDITTDKCRATIRQHLKTWKADTVLHDGAPNVGTAWVQDSFNQAELALQAMKLATEFLVEGGTFVTKVFRSKDYNSLLWVFNQLFTKVEATKPPSSRNVSAEIFVVCQGFKAPKRIDPKFLDPRSVFAELSDPTPNNEAKVFNPEIKKRKRDGYEDGNMTQYKEVAASEFIQTTDPIAILGSLNKLTFEQPPNGDVALAALDKLPETTQEIRNCCADLRVLGRKEFRSLLKWRLKVREIFGFATKKTVKPAEEEVAEVESMDEELKIQERLQELTDREKGRRKRERRKENEKKQKEIIRMQLHMVAPTEIGLEQSGPNGDNSMFGLKAVDKTGSVDKIAKGKMVMLKDSDHRQDHDSGLGSEETDEESDEEQDKLDRELDSMYDQYQERKASSDAKFRAKKARKEHEDGDWEGFSADNQDSDDDELEGDSSDESSDDETESKRPLLTDLEIAEKKSGGLSRRAAQFFDQDIFKDIGGIPEEESESELEEGEEEIAADLDALDVVMEEAAGIEPDSDSDMPDEVEEAESSEDDDGFEIVKNDPKDNPWEDEPRKDGRLDIDIITAEAMTLAQAIASGKKTTADLIDENFTKHTLKDRDGLPEWFLDDEGKHDKPHRPITAAGAAAIKEKLRALNARPIKKVREAKDRKKFHAAQRLEKLRKKSALLQDEEGMTEKEKASSIMKLMSKAAKKKPKREVKVVVARGGNRGIAGRPRGVKGKYKIVDARLKKDVRGEKRAAKKRK
;
A
#
# COMPACT_ATOMS: atom_id res chain seq x y z
N MET A 1 0.64 -22.76 -19.41
CA MET A 1 -0.64 -21.97 -19.40
C MET A 1 -1.01 -21.56 -20.84
N GLY A 2 -2.13 -22.05 -21.39
CA GLY A 2 -2.39 -22.01 -22.85
C GLY A 2 -2.60 -20.61 -23.48
N ILE A 3 -1.84 -20.29 -24.53
CA ILE A 3 -1.94 -19.01 -25.26
C ILE A 3 -3.20 -19.00 -26.16
N GLN A 4 -4.31 -18.48 -25.64
CA GLN A 4 -5.52 -18.25 -26.44
C GLN A 4 -5.26 -17.28 -27.60
N LYS A 5 -5.28 -17.79 -28.84
CA LYS A 5 -5.27 -16.98 -30.08
C LYS A 5 -6.58 -16.19 -30.22
N LYS A 6 -6.64 -15.02 -29.57
CA LYS A 6 -7.83 -14.15 -29.52
C LYS A 6 -8.27 -13.70 -30.91
N HIS A 7 -9.46 -14.15 -31.32
CA HIS A 7 -10.05 -13.90 -32.63
C HIS A 7 -10.14 -12.40 -32.97
N GLY A 8 -9.83 -12.06 -34.23
CA GLY A 8 -9.60 -10.69 -34.68
C GLY A 8 -10.75 -9.68 -34.47
N LYS A 9 -11.99 -10.12 -34.31
CA LYS A 9 -13.14 -9.24 -33.97
C LYS A 9 -13.00 -8.57 -32.59
N GLY A 10 -12.28 -9.17 -31.64
CA GLY A 10 -11.97 -8.55 -30.35
C GLY A 10 -10.90 -7.44 -30.40
N ARG A 11 -10.26 -7.23 -31.56
CA ARG A 11 -9.11 -6.31 -31.73
C ARG A 11 -9.51 -4.85 -31.98
N LEU A 12 -10.81 -4.57 -32.12
CA LEU A 12 -11.40 -3.27 -32.46
C LEU A 12 -11.83 -2.51 -31.19
N ASP A 13 -11.00 -1.57 -30.76
CA ASP A 13 -11.19 -0.80 -29.53
C ASP A 13 -11.92 0.53 -29.75
N LYS A 14 -12.14 1.28 -28.65
CA LYS A 14 -12.77 2.61 -28.66
C LYS A 14 -12.14 3.56 -29.68
N TRP A 15 -10.80 3.62 -29.74
CA TRP A 15 -10.10 4.54 -30.63
C TRP A 15 -10.18 4.15 -32.11
N TYR A 16 -10.39 2.86 -32.44
CA TYR A 16 -10.72 2.44 -33.80
C TYR A 16 -12.12 2.91 -34.22
N LYS A 17 -13.13 2.73 -33.36
CA LYS A 17 -14.51 3.17 -33.65
C LYS A 17 -14.58 4.68 -33.82
N LEU A 18 -14.02 5.43 -32.86
CA LEU A 18 -13.95 6.89 -32.90
C LEU A 18 -13.17 7.42 -34.12
N ALA A 19 -12.22 6.65 -34.67
CA ALA A 19 -11.51 7.03 -35.90
C ALA A 19 -12.43 6.91 -37.12
N LYS A 20 -13.22 5.83 -37.22
CA LYS A 20 -14.22 5.67 -38.28
C LYS A 20 -15.35 6.70 -38.18
N GLU A 21 -15.84 6.97 -36.97
CA GLU A 21 -16.85 8.00 -36.69
C GLU A 21 -16.38 9.41 -37.10
N LYS A 22 -15.08 9.73 -36.96
CA LYS A 22 -14.47 11.00 -37.37
C LYS A 22 -13.86 11.03 -38.79
N GLY A 23 -13.93 9.94 -39.56
CA GLY A 23 -13.32 9.89 -40.90
C GLY A 23 -11.78 9.76 -40.93
N TYR A 24 -11.12 9.54 -39.79
CA TYR A 24 -9.69 9.23 -39.75
C TYR A 24 -9.40 7.84 -40.31
N ARG A 25 -8.36 7.73 -41.14
CA ARG A 25 -7.95 6.48 -41.80
C ARG A 25 -7.54 5.39 -40.82
N ALA A 26 -6.92 5.77 -39.70
CA ALA A 26 -6.51 4.85 -38.64
C ALA A 26 -6.58 5.50 -37.25
N ARG A 27 -6.69 4.66 -36.21
CA ARG A 27 -6.67 5.06 -34.79
C ARG A 27 -5.43 5.83 -34.35
N ALA A 28 -4.34 5.77 -35.13
CA ALA A 28 -3.10 6.47 -34.87
C ALA A 28 -3.26 8.00 -34.85
N ALA A 29 -4.27 8.55 -35.56
CA ALA A 29 -4.63 9.97 -35.48
C ALA A 29 -4.77 10.47 -34.03
N PHE A 30 -5.43 9.70 -33.15
CA PHE A 30 -5.60 10.10 -31.75
C PHE A 30 -4.31 10.11 -30.94
N LYS A 31 -3.26 9.41 -31.37
CA LYS A 31 -1.92 9.51 -30.75
C LYS A 31 -1.38 10.91 -30.97
N LEU A 32 -1.36 11.38 -32.23
CA LEU A 32 -0.85 12.70 -32.59
C LEU A 32 -1.72 13.82 -32.01
N ILE A 33 -3.05 13.69 -32.02
CA ILE A 33 -3.96 14.66 -31.37
C ILE A 33 -3.65 14.78 -29.86
N GLN A 34 -3.39 13.66 -29.17
CA GLN A 34 -3.08 13.67 -27.73
C GLN A 34 -1.67 14.18 -27.42
N LEU A 35 -0.69 13.88 -28.27
CA LEU A 35 0.67 14.42 -28.17
C LEU A 35 0.66 15.93 -28.42
N ASN A 36 0.00 16.41 -29.48
CA ASN A 36 -0.14 17.85 -29.72
C ASN A 36 -0.88 18.54 -28.56
N LYS A 37 -1.94 17.94 -28.01
CA LYS A 37 -2.63 18.52 -26.83
C LYS A 37 -1.73 18.61 -25.58
N LYS A 38 -0.69 17.77 -25.43
CA LYS A 38 0.29 17.90 -24.35
C LYS A 38 1.39 18.93 -24.65
N TYR A 39 1.83 19.03 -25.91
CA TYR A 39 3.09 19.71 -26.27
C TYR A 39 2.97 20.94 -27.18
N GLY A 40 1.80 21.19 -27.81
CA GLY A 40 1.49 22.40 -28.55
C GLY A 40 2.36 22.71 -29.79
N PHE A 41 2.93 21.68 -30.44
CA PHE A 41 3.89 21.90 -31.53
C PHE A 41 3.23 22.22 -32.88
N LEU A 42 2.19 21.49 -33.30
CA LEU A 42 1.61 21.60 -34.66
C LEU A 42 0.99 22.96 -34.98
N GLU A 43 0.45 23.65 -33.97
CA GLU A 43 -0.29 24.91 -34.15
C GLU A 43 0.60 26.06 -34.67
N LYS A 44 1.93 25.94 -34.48
CA LYS A 44 2.94 26.92 -34.91
C LYS A 44 3.78 26.44 -36.10
N THR A 45 3.73 25.14 -36.43
CA THR A 45 4.44 24.53 -37.55
C THR A 45 3.93 25.09 -38.89
N LYS A 46 4.81 25.62 -39.73
CA LYS A 46 4.52 25.99 -41.12
C LYS A 46 4.87 24.85 -42.08
N VAL A 47 5.96 24.14 -41.80
CA VAL A 47 6.51 23.06 -42.63
C VAL A 47 6.64 21.77 -41.81
N LEU A 48 5.94 20.72 -42.25
CA LEU A 48 5.94 19.41 -41.59
C LEU A 48 6.39 18.30 -42.55
N LEU A 49 7.21 17.39 -42.03
CA LEU A 49 7.62 16.15 -42.68
C LEU A 49 7.14 14.95 -41.86
N ASP A 50 6.28 14.11 -42.43
CA ASP A 50 5.71 12.90 -41.80
C ASP A 50 6.37 11.65 -42.40
N LEU A 51 7.16 10.93 -41.61
CA LEU A 51 7.98 9.78 -42.03
C LEU A 51 7.36 8.45 -41.61
N CYS A 52 7.37 7.47 -42.52
CA CYS A 52 6.59 6.23 -42.38
C CYS A 52 5.10 6.55 -42.13
N ALA A 53 4.56 7.46 -42.95
CA ALA A 53 3.27 8.11 -42.72
C ALA A 53 2.05 7.24 -43.05
N ALA A 54 2.18 6.07 -43.71
CA ALA A 54 1.04 5.31 -44.18
C ALA A 54 0.15 4.78 -43.03
N PRO A 55 -1.20 4.85 -43.14
CA PRO A 55 -2.00 5.19 -44.33
C PRO A 55 -2.30 6.69 -44.50
N GLY A 56 -1.56 7.58 -43.83
CA GLY A 56 -1.71 9.04 -43.86
C GLY A 56 -2.54 9.61 -42.70
N SER A 57 -2.72 8.86 -41.60
CA SER A 57 -3.54 9.32 -40.46
C SER A 57 -2.90 10.43 -39.62
N TRP A 58 -1.59 10.63 -39.71
CA TRP A 58 -0.89 11.74 -39.04
C TRP A 58 -0.92 12.99 -39.94
N CYS A 59 -0.58 12.85 -41.22
CA CYS A 59 -0.90 13.81 -42.29
C CYS A 59 -2.34 14.40 -42.22
N GLN A 60 -3.38 13.60 -41.99
CA GLN A 60 -4.75 14.12 -41.80
C GLN A 60 -4.86 15.10 -40.62
N VAL A 61 -4.36 14.72 -39.44
CA VAL A 61 -4.40 15.54 -38.23
C VAL A 61 -3.54 16.79 -38.39
N ALA A 62 -2.39 16.68 -39.05
CA ALA A 62 -1.55 17.82 -39.39
C ALA A 62 -2.29 18.81 -40.30
N ALA A 63 -2.97 18.35 -41.35
CA ALA A 63 -3.76 19.21 -42.23
C ALA A 63 -4.94 19.89 -41.50
N GLU A 64 -5.54 19.23 -40.50
CA GLU A 64 -6.62 19.81 -39.68
C GLU A 64 -6.12 20.86 -38.67
N VAL A 65 -4.92 20.69 -38.11
CA VAL A 65 -4.40 21.52 -36.99
C VAL A 65 -3.45 22.63 -37.46
N MET A 66 -2.67 22.41 -38.51
CA MET A 66 -1.68 23.38 -38.99
C MET A 66 -2.33 24.53 -39.79
N PRO A 67 -1.78 25.77 -39.72
CA PRO A 67 -2.29 26.95 -40.43
C PRO A 67 -2.56 26.69 -41.92
N PRO A 68 -3.56 27.32 -42.56
CA PRO A 68 -3.99 26.98 -43.92
C PRO A 68 -2.88 26.96 -44.99
N SER A 69 -1.92 27.88 -44.90
CA SER A 69 -0.77 28.04 -45.81
C SER A 69 0.44 27.16 -45.45
N SER A 70 0.23 26.03 -44.78
CA SER A 70 1.29 25.09 -44.41
C SER A 70 1.72 24.18 -45.56
N LEU A 71 2.99 23.77 -45.54
CA LEU A 71 3.55 22.74 -46.40
C LEU A 71 3.66 21.43 -45.60
N ILE A 72 2.91 20.42 -45.99
CA ILE A 72 2.92 19.10 -45.34
C ILE A 72 3.40 18.06 -46.36
N VAL A 73 4.49 17.37 -46.06
CA VAL A 73 5.10 16.34 -46.91
C VAL A 73 5.07 15.00 -46.17
N GLY A 74 4.39 13.99 -46.74
CA GLY A 74 4.32 12.63 -46.19
C GLY A 74 5.09 11.63 -47.04
N VAL A 75 5.90 10.78 -46.39
CA VAL A 75 6.77 9.79 -47.04
C VAL A 75 6.54 8.40 -46.43
N ASP A 76 6.39 7.38 -47.28
CA ASP A 76 6.27 5.99 -46.88
C ASP A 76 6.72 5.04 -48.01
N LEU A 77 7.03 3.78 -47.69
CA LEU A 77 7.28 2.73 -48.70
C LEU A 77 5.96 2.27 -49.37
N SER A 78 4.82 2.53 -48.74
CA SER A 78 3.46 2.17 -49.18
C SER A 78 2.76 3.37 -49.83
N PRO A 79 1.97 3.18 -50.91
CA PRO A 79 1.26 4.28 -51.56
C PRO A 79 0.16 4.86 -50.65
N ILE A 80 0.30 6.13 -50.27
CA ILE A 80 -0.70 6.87 -49.50
C ILE A 80 -1.74 7.46 -50.48
N LYS A 81 -3.03 7.19 -50.24
CA LYS A 81 -4.11 7.87 -50.99
C LYS A 81 -4.05 9.38 -50.74
N ALA A 82 -4.19 10.22 -51.76
CA ALA A 82 -4.10 11.68 -51.64
C ALA A 82 -4.93 12.26 -50.46
N ILE A 83 -4.42 13.30 -49.82
CA ILE A 83 -5.07 14.05 -48.73
C ILE A 83 -5.06 15.53 -49.13
N PRO A 84 -6.18 16.28 -49.01
CA PRO A 84 -6.17 17.72 -49.27
C PRO A 84 -5.11 18.46 -48.44
N ARG A 85 -4.44 19.45 -49.04
CA ARG A 85 -3.31 20.22 -48.45
C ARG A 85 -2.04 19.41 -48.08
N VAL A 86 -1.93 18.13 -48.48
CA VAL A 86 -0.73 17.31 -48.21
C VAL A 86 -0.12 16.80 -49.51
N ILE A 87 1.20 16.95 -49.64
CA ILE A 87 2.00 16.29 -50.67
C ILE A 87 2.44 14.93 -50.14
N THR A 88 2.17 13.84 -50.86
CA THR A 88 2.61 12.50 -50.47
C THR A 88 3.28 11.78 -51.62
N PHE A 89 4.44 11.17 -51.39
CA PHE A 89 5.12 10.33 -52.38
C PHE A 89 5.65 9.02 -51.76
N GLN A 90 5.82 8.02 -52.62
CA GLN A 90 6.29 6.69 -52.22
C GLN A 90 7.81 6.61 -52.34
N SER A 91 8.51 6.37 -51.24
CA SER A 91 9.97 6.17 -51.21
C SER A 91 10.45 5.54 -49.92
N ASP A 92 11.53 4.77 -50.00
CA ASP A 92 12.30 4.30 -48.83
C ASP A 92 13.15 5.45 -48.28
N ILE A 93 13.00 5.75 -46.98
CA ILE A 93 13.66 6.85 -46.26
C ILE A 93 15.19 6.70 -46.14
N THR A 94 15.72 5.48 -46.28
CA THR A 94 17.17 5.23 -46.24
C THR A 94 17.89 5.78 -47.48
N THR A 95 17.20 5.80 -48.63
CA THR A 95 17.80 6.07 -49.94
C THR A 95 18.14 7.55 -50.18
N ASP A 96 19.23 7.81 -50.91
CA ASP A 96 19.60 9.16 -51.37
C ASP A 96 18.55 9.75 -52.32
N LYS A 97 17.84 8.90 -53.07
CA LYS A 97 16.71 9.30 -53.91
C LYS A 97 15.60 9.97 -53.08
N CYS A 98 15.26 9.39 -51.93
CA CYS A 98 14.30 10.00 -51.00
C CYS A 98 14.75 11.38 -50.54
N ARG A 99 16.00 11.49 -50.05
CA ARG A 99 16.57 12.76 -49.58
C ARG A 99 16.57 13.82 -50.69
N ALA A 100 16.89 13.46 -51.93
CA ALA A 100 16.75 14.35 -53.08
C ALA A 100 15.29 14.80 -53.35
N THR A 101 14.32 13.87 -53.28
CA THR A 101 12.88 14.20 -53.46
C THR A 101 12.33 15.09 -52.35
N ILE A 102 12.77 14.91 -51.10
CA ILE A 102 12.42 15.81 -49.98
C ILE A 102 13.00 17.21 -50.22
N ARG A 103 14.28 17.34 -50.62
CA ARG A 103 14.87 18.64 -51.02
C ARG A 103 14.09 19.30 -52.14
N GLN A 104 13.62 18.54 -53.14
CA GLN A 104 12.82 19.08 -54.26
C GLN A 104 11.47 19.67 -53.80
N HIS A 105 10.80 19.03 -52.83
CA HIS A 105 9.52 19.51 -52.30
C HIS A 105 9.67 20.67 -51.30
N LEU A 106 10.65 20.62 -50.41
CA LEU A 106 10.91 21.68 -49.42
C LEU A 106 11.63 22.91 -50.02
N LYS A 107 12.38 22.71 -51.11
CA LYS A 107 13.16 23.73 -51.83
C LYS A 107 14.18 24.42 -50.92
N THR A 108 13.88 25.65 -50.48
CA THR A 108 14.71 26.48 -49.59
C THR A 108 14.25 26.42 -48.13
N TRP A 109 13.10 25.81 -47.85
CA TRP A 109 12.56 25.73 -46.50
C TRP A 109 13.13 24.51 -45.76
N LYS A 110 13.25 24.64 -44.43
CA LYS A 110 13.43 23.51 -43.52
C LYS A 110 12.09 23.17 -42.85
N ALA A 111 11.98 21.95 -42.34
CA ALA A 111 10.83 21.55 -41.52
C ALA A 111 10.92 22.20 -40.13
N ASP A 112 9.80 22.72 -39.60
CA ASP A 112 9.70 23.11 -38.20
C ASP A 112 9.43 21.90 -37.30
N THR A 113 8.84 20.85 -37.87
CA THR A 113 8.54 19.60 -37.15
C THR A 113 8.66 18.38 -38.07
N VAL A 114 9.33 17.34 -37.58
CA VAL A 114 9.44 16.02 -38.23
C VAL A 114 8.75 14.96 -37.36
N LEU A 115 7.88 14.15 -37.96
CA LEU A 115 7.10 13.11 -37.29
C LEU A 115 7.49 11.70 -37.77
N HIS A 116 7.30 10.69 -36.91
CA HIS A 116 7.53 9.28 -37.22
C HIS A 116 6.68 8.32 -36.33
N ASP A 117 5.67 7.63 -36.91
CA ASP A 117 4.94 6.48 -36.28
C ASP A 117 5.43 5.12 -36.84
N GLY A 118 6.62 5.08 -37.45
CA GLY A 118 7.16 3.89 -38.11
C GLY A 118 7.35 2.70 -37.16
N ALA A 119 7.01 1.51 -37.66
CA ALA A 119 7.26 0.23 -37.02
C ALA A 119 7.33 -0.90 -38.07
N PRO A 120 8.16 -1.93 -37.85
CA PRO A 120 8.22 -3.10 -38.73
C PRO A 120 6.95 -3.97 -38.62
N ASN A 121 6.86 -4.98 -39.49
CA ASN A 121 5.81 -6.00 -39.46
C ASN A 121 5.99 -6.97 -38.29
N VAL A 122 5.65 -6.51 -37.07
CA VAL A 122 5.83 -7.26 -35.83
C VAL A 122 5.19 -8.64 -35.89
N GLY A 123 5.98 -9.69 -35.65
CA GLY A 123 5.51 -11.08 -35.64
C GLY A 123 6.56 -12.17 -35.85
N THR A 124 7.85 -11.85 -36.06
CA THR A 124 8.90 -12.87 -36.22
C THR A 124 9.52 -13.24 -34.88
N ALA A 125 10.25 -12.30 -34.27
CA ALA A 125 10.89 -12.44 -32.96
C ALA A 125 10.98 -11.08 -32.29
N TRP A 126 10.49 -10.96 -31.05
CA TRP A 126 10.36 -9.67 -30.35
C TRP A 126 11.67 -8.86 -30.30
N VAL A 127 12.81 -9.53 -30.09
CA VAL A 127 14.13 -8.89 -30.05
C VAL A 127 14.44 -8.21 -31.38
N GLN A 128 14.37 -8.95 -32.50
CA GLN A 128 14.62 -8.44 -33.84
C GLN A 128 13.60 -7.38 -34.27
N ASP A 129 12.31 -7.60 -33.99
CA ASP A 129 11.25 -6.61 -34.23
C ASP A 129 11.50 -5.29 -33.47
N SER A 130 12.08 -5.36 -32.27
CA SER A 130 12.42 -4.18 -31.48
C SER A 130 13.70 -3.48 -31.94
N PHE A 131 14.74 -4.24 -32.33
CA PHE A 131 15.97 -3.69 -32.89
C PHE A 131 15.73 -3.00 -34.24
N ASN A 132 15.01 -3.66 -35.15
CA ASN A 132 14.62 -3.09 -36.44
C ASN A 132 13.80 -1.80 -36.29
N GLN A 133 13.00 -1.69 -35.21
CA GLN A 133 12.26 -0.47 -34.90
C GLN A 133 13.16 0.65 -34.35
N ALA A 134 14.16 0.29 -33.53
CA ALA A 134 15.16 1.21 -33.02
C ALA A 134 16.07 1.76 -34.14
N GLU A 135 16.52 0.91 -35.05
CA GLU A 135 17.25 1.32 -36.26
C GLU A 135 16.40 2.24 -37.14
N LEU A 136 15.15 1.89 -37.40
CA LEU A 136 14.25 2.74 -38.19
C LEU A 136 14.07 4.13 -37.57
N ALA A 137 13.95 4.22 -36.24
CA ALA A 137 13.91 5.49 -35.52
C ALA A 137 15.21 6.29 -35.63
N LEU A 138 16.37 5.63 -35.69
CA LEU A 138 17.68 6.26 -35.91
C LEU A 138 17.83 6.77 -37.35
N GLN A 139 17.40 6.01 -38.37
CA GLN A 139 17.39 6.46 -39.77
C GLN A 139 16.41 7.63 -39.98
N ALA A 140 15.23 7.60 -39.35
CA ALA A 140 14.29 8.72 -39.36
C ALA A 140 14.87 9.97 -38.69
N MET A 141 15.64 9.81 -37.60
CA MET A 141 16.33 10.91 -36.92
C MET A 141 17.51 11.46 -37.73
N LYS A 142 18.32 10.61 -38.38
CA LYS A 142 19.36 11.00 -39.34
C LYS A 142 18.79 11.90 -40.43
N LEU A 143 17.66 11.51 -41.01
CA LEU A 143 16.93 12.33 -41.97
C LEU A 143 16.42 13.64 -41.32
N ALA A 144 15.87 13.58 -40.10
CA ALA A 144 15.45 14.78 -39.36
C ALA A 144 16.61 15.77 -39.16
N THR A 145 17.83 15.34 -38.82
CA THR A 145 18.98 16.24 -38.62
C THR A 145 19.37 17.03 -39.88
N GLU A 146 19.09 16.49 -41.08
CA GLU A 146 19.31 17.20 -42.34
C GLU A 146 18.24 18.28 -42.57
N PHE A 147 16.96 17.93 -42.39
CA PHE A 147 15.82 18.75 -42.82
C PHE A 147 15.20 19.65 -41.73
N LEU A 148 15.44 19.39 -40.46
CA LEU A 148 14.86 20.15 -39.34
C LEU A 148 15.56 21.51 -39.15
N VAL A 149 14.78 22.53 -38.79
CA VAL A 149 15.24 23.87 -38.41
C VAL A 149 15.81 23.89 -36.99
N GLU A 150 16.71 24.82 -36.70
CA GLU A 150 17.15 25.11 -35.33
C GLU A 150 15.95 25.48 -34.45
N GLY A 151 15.89 24.95 -33.23
CA GLY A 151 14.72 25.05 -32.35
C GLY A 151 13.56 24.11 -32.70
N GLY A 152 13.60 23.42 -33.86
CA GLY A 152 12.54 22.53 -34.34
C GLY A 152 12.26 21.31 -33.45
N THR A 153 11.12 20.65 -33.69
CA THR A 153 10.66 19.48 -32.91
C THR A 153 10.72 18.18 -33.73
N PHE A 154 11.21 17.10 -33.13
CA PHE A 154 11.13 15.74 -33.67
C PHE A 154 10.24 14.87 -32.77
N VAL A 155 9.29 14.14 -33.36
CA VAL A 155 8.41 13.23 -32.62
C VAL A 155 8.51 11.84 -33.22
N THR A 156 9.08 10.90 -32.47
CA THR A 156 9.31 9.53 -32.94
C THR A 156 8.69 8.50 -32.01
N LYS A 157 8.13 7.47 -32.61
CA LYS A 157 7.79 6.21 -31.93
C LYS A 157 9.04 5.40 -31.66
N VAL A 158 9.10 4.82 -30.47
CA VAL A 158 10.13 3.86 -30.08
C VAL A 158 9.45 2.68 -29.36
N PHE A 159 9.96 1.47 -29.52
CA PHE A 159 9.60 0.33 -28.67
C PHE A 159 10.50 0.29 -27.43
N ARG A 160 9.95 -0.04 -26.26
CA ARG A 160 10.75 -0.22 -25.04
C ARG A 160 11.52 -1.55 -25.12
N SER A 161 12.76 -1.49 -25.60
CA SER A 161 13.74 -2.59 -25.70
C SER A 161 15.00 -2.30 -24.84
N LYS A 162 16.06 -3.11 -24.99
CA LYS A 162 17.41 -2.86 -24.43
C LYS A 162 17.97 -1.52 -24.93
N ASP A 163 17.77 -1.27 -26.23
CA ASP A 163 18.38 -0.21 -27.05
C ASP A 163 17.71 1.16 -26.88
N TYR A 164 16.55 1.19 -26.22
CA TYR A 164 15.76 2.40 -25.95
C TYR A 164 16.59 3.48 -25.23
N ASN A 165 17.46 3.09 -24.30
CA ASN A 165 18.29 4.04 -23.54
C ASN A 165 19.38 4.67 -24.43
N SER A 166 19.98 3.91 -25.34
CA SER A 166 21.00 4.40 -26.28
C SER A 166 20.42 5.43 -27.24
N LEU A 167 19.22 5.16 -27.81
CA LEU A 167 18.48 6.15 -28.58
C LEU A 167 18.20 7.41 -27.76
N LEU A 168 17.66 7.27 -26.55
CA LEU A 168 17.30 8.40 -25.69
C LEU A 168 18.54 9.26 -25.35
N TRP A 169 19.71 8.64 -25.17
CA TRP A 169 20.96 9.37 -24.96
C TRP A 169 21.36 10.21 -26.19
N VAL A 170 21.36 9.62 -27.39
CA VAL A 170 21.65 10.36 -28.64
C VAL A 170 20.66 11.52 -28.84
N PHE A 171 19.38 11.31 -28.53
CA PHE A 171 18.36 12.36 -28.64
C PHE A 171 18.69 13.55 -27.72
N ASN A 172 19.15 13.28 -26.48
CA ASN A 172 19.54 14.33 -25.53
C ASN A 172 20.80 15.09 -25.98
N GLN A 173 21.70 14.47 -26.76
CA GLN A 173 22.83 15.21 -27.34
C GLN A 173 22.37 16.22 -28.40
N LEU A 174 21.41 15.86 -29.26
CA LEU A 174 20.99 16.67 -30.41
C LEU A 174 19.85 17.67 -30.14
N PHE A 175 19.07 17.49 -29.06
CA PHE A 175 17.93 18.35 -28.71
C PHE A 175 18.09 18.94 -27.30
N THR A 176 17.40 20.06 -27.00
CA THR A 176 17.46 20.70 -25.66
C THR A 176 16.55 20.04 -24.64
N LYS A 177 15.42 19.45 -25.07
CA LYS A 177 14.49 18.76 -24.17
C LYS A 177 13.95 17.49 -24.84
N VAL A 178 14.07 16.35 -24.16
CA VAL A 178 13.58 15.05 -24.65
C VAL A 178 12.62 14.44 -23.61
N GLU A 179 11.35 14.30 -23.96
CA GLU A 179 10.35 13.67 -23.11
C GLU A 179 9.76 12.41 -23.76
N ALA A 180 9.77 11.29 -23.02
CA ALA A 180 9.08 10.07 -23.42
C ALA A 180 7.66 10.01 -22.80
N THR A 181 6.63 9.93 -23.64
CA THR A 181 5.21 9.88 -23.25
C THR A 181 4.48 8.73 -23.97
N LYS A 182 3.63 8.01 -23.24
CA LYS A 182 2.69 7.04 -23.84
C LYS A 182 1.27 7.63 -23.83
N PRO A 183 0.69 8.01 -24.99
CA PRO A 183 -0.63 8.65 -25.03
C PRO A 183 -1.76 7.65 -24.70
N PRO A 184 -2.88 8.06 -24.07
CA PRO A 184 -4.02 7.17 -23.74
C PRO A 184 -4.72 6.48 -24.92
N SER A 185 -4.41 6.88 -26.16
CA SER A 185 -4.81 6.21 -27.41
C SER A 185 -3.82 5.16 -27.92
N SER A 186 -2.70 4.96 -27.23
CA SER A 186 -1.89 3.74 -27.35
C SER A 186 -2.62 2.54 -26.75
N ARG A 187 -2.14 1.32 -27.01
CA ARG A 187 -2.61 0.11 -26.30
C ARG A 187 -1.72 -0.14 -25.09
N ASN A 188 -2.31 -0.39 -23.92
CA ASN A 188 -1.56 -0.75 -22.71
C ASN A 188 -0.60 -1.93 -22.97
N VAL A 189 -1.09 -2.97 -23.66
CA VAL A 189 -0.36 -4.20 -24.04
C VAL A 189 0.78 -3.96 -25.05
N SER A 190 0.80 -2.84 -25.78
CA SER A 190 1.87 -2.55 -26.76
C SER A 190 3.07 -1.90 -26.08
N ALA A 191 4.30 -2.36 -26.34
CA ALA A 191 5.51 -1.73 -25.79
C ALA A 191 5.88 -0.38 -26.47
N GLU A 192 4.98 0.22 -27.26
CA GLU A 192 5.20 1.51 -27.91
C GLU A 192 5.21 2.66 -26.90
N ILE A 193 6.14 3.58 -27.09
CA ILE A 193 6.25 4.88 -26.43
C ILE A 193 6.55 5.94 -27.50
N PHE A 194 6.18 7.18 -27.27
CA PHE A 194 6.50 8.30 -28.16
C PHE A 194 7.48 9.22 -27.46
N VAL A 195 8.61 9.49 -28.12
CA VAL A 195 9.62 10.40 -27.62
C VAL A 195 9.48 11.71 -28.41
N VAL A 196 9.29 12.80 -27.66
CA VAL A 196 9.11 14.16 -28.16
C VAL A 196 10.38 14.94 -27.83
N CYS A 197 11.15 15.25 -28.86
CA CYS A 197 12.41 15.96 -28.79
C CYS A 197 12.19 17.40 -29.25
N GLN A 198 12.19 18.35 -28.32
CA GLN A 198 11.96 19.77 -28.59
C GLN A 198 13.31 20.52 -28.61
N GLY A 199 13.40 21.56 -29.44
CA GLY A 199 14.59 22.42 -29.49
C GLY A 199 15.79 21.72 -30.12
N PHE A 200 15.74 21.40 -31.41
CA PHE A 200 16.89 20.89 -32.15
C PHE A 200 18.06 21.88 -32.10
N LYS A 201 19.24 21.44 -31.65
CA LYS A 201 20.43 22.29 -31.44
C LYS A 201 21.18 22.66 -32.73
N ALA A 202 20.82 22.05 -33.86
CA ALA A 202 21.42 22.27 -35.19
C ALA A 202 22.96 22.48 -35.22
N PRO A 203 23.77 21.63 -34.52
CA PRO A 203 25.21 21.86 -34.39
C PRO A 203 25.92 21.81 -35.76
N LYS A 204 26.81 22.79 -36.01
CA LYS A 204 27.53 22.97 -37.29
C LYS A 204 28.31 21.75 -37.77
N ARG A 205 28.67 20.84 -36.86
CA ARG A 205 29.30 19.54 -37.14
C ARG A 205 28.71 18.50 -36.19
N ILE A 206 28.09 17.46 -36.74
CA ILE A 206 27.62 16.28 -36.01
C ILE A 206 28.70 15.19 -36.14
N ASP A 207 28.99 14.44 -35.08
CA ASP A 207 29.82 13.22 -35.18
C ASP A 207 29.01 12.14 -35.91
N PRO A 208 29.50 11.58 -37.05
CA PRO A 208 28.84 10.48 -37.74
C PRO A 208 28.47 9.29 -36.84
N LYS A 209 29.22 9.05 -35.75
CA LYS A 209 28.94 7.97 -34.78
C LYS A 209 27.58 8.09 -34.08
N PHE A 210 26.99 9.29 -34.01
CA PHE A 210 25.64 9.48 -33.48
C PHE A 210 24.53 9.04 -34.45
N LEU A 211 24.86 8.79 -35.73
CA LEU A 211 23.90 8.49 -36.80
C LEU A 211 24.21 7.16 -37.53
N ASP A 212 25.14 6.36 -37.00
CA ASP A 212 25.43 4.98 -37.41
C ASP A 212 24.84 3.99 -36.37
N PRO A 213 23.91 3.10 -36.74
CA PRO A 213 23.41 2.03 -35.87
C PRO A 213 24.52 1.22 -35.18
N ARG A 214 25.66 0.99 -35.85
CA ARG A 214 26.74 0.14 -35.33
C ARG A 214 27.41 0.71 -34.08
N SER A 215 27.54 2.04 -33.98
CA SER A 215 28.09 2.71 -32.80
C SER A 215 27.04 3.10 -31.77
N VAL A 216 25.80 3.37 -32.19
CA VAL A 216 24.69 3.70 -31.25
C VAL A 216 24.19 2.46 -30.51
N PHE A 217 24.22 1.28 -31.14
CA PHE A 217 23.79 0.01 -30.56
C PHE A 217 24.94 -0.94 -30.21
N ALA A 218 26.17 -0.43 -30.14
CA ALA A 218 27.28 -1.18 -29.56
C ALA A 218 26.95 -1.53 -28.09
N GLU A 219 27.15 -2.78 -27.72
CA GLU A 219 26.91 -3.19 -26.33
C GLU A 219 27.96 -2.54 -25.43
N LEU A 220 27.51 -1.84 -24.40
CA LEU A 220 28.39 -1.39 -23.32
C LEU A 220 28.90 -2.64 -22.60
N SER A 221 30.22 -2.73 -22.42
CA SER A 221 30.82 -3.69 -21.49
C SER A 221 30.13 -3.57 -20.13
N ASP A 222 29.71 -4.69 -19.54
CA ASP A 222 29.12 -4.69 -18.20
C ASP A 222 30.02 -3.92 -17.22
N PRO A 223 29.45 -3.09 -16.31
CA PRO A 223 30.24 -2.46 -15.26
C PRO A 223 30.99 -3.54 -14.48
N THR A 224 32.24 -3.26 -14.10
CA THR A 224 33.21 -4.21 -13.55
C THR A 224 32.52 -5.28 -12.71
N PRO A 225 32.49 -6.55 -13.17
CA PRO A 225 31.60 -7.54 -12.60
C PRO A 225 31.88 -7.68 -11.11
N ASN A 226 30.83 -7.74 -10.29
CA ASN A 226 30.98 -7.90 -8.85
C ASN A 226 31.58 -9.29 -8.56
N ASN A 227 32.90 -9.32 -8.50
CA ASN A 227 33.68 -10.54 -8.34
C ASN A 227 33.59 -11.06 -6.90
N GLU A 228 33.36 -10.20 -5.91
CA GLU A 228 33.06 -10.60 -4.53
C GLU A 228 31.81 -11.49 -4.48
N ALA A 229 30.75 -11.11 -5.21
CA ALA A 229 29.55 -11.92 -5.33
C ALA A 229 29.82 -13.26 -6.02
N LYS A 230 30.64 -13.29 -7.08
CA LYS A 230 31.04 -14.54 -7.75
C LYS A 230 31.89 -15.47 -6.87
N VAL A 231 32.77 -14.90 -6.04
CA VAL A 231 33.73 -15.64 -5.20
C VAL A 231 33.06 -16.13 -3.92
N PHE A 232 32.35 -15.26 -3.18
CA PHE A 232 31.84 -15.63 -1.86
C PHE A 232 30.45 -16.29 -1.89
N ASN A 233 29.61 -15.97 -2.88
CA ASN A 233 28.27 -16.53 -3.04
C ASN A 233 28.03 -17.02 -4.48
N PRO A 234 28.66 -18.12 -4.93
CA PRO A 234 28.45 -18.66 -6.27
C PRO A 234 26.98 -19.09 -6.49
N GLU A 235 26.19 -18.21 -7.12
CA GLU A 235 24.79 -18.48 -7.42
C GLU A 235 24.67 -19.68 -8.38
N ILE A 236 23.92 -20.71 -7.98
CA ILE A 236 23.65 -21.92 -8.78
C ILE A 236 22.71 -21.58 -9.95
N LYS A 237 23.26 -20.92 -10.96
CA LYS A 237 22.59 -20.58 -12.21
C LYS A 237 22.97 -21.61 -13.27
N LYS A 238 21.98 -22.16 -13.97
CA LYS A 238 22.22 -22.98 -15.19
C LYS A 238 23.11 -22.17 -16.13
N ARG A 239 24.30 -22.71 -16.46
CA ARG A 239 25.31 -22.02 -17.27
C ARG A 239 24.68 -21.54 -18.59
N LYS A 240 24.68 -20.24 -18.83
CA LYS A 240 24.43 -19.71 -20.17
C LYS A 240 25.60 -20.11 -21.06
N ARG A 241 25.31 -20.46 -22.32
CA ARG A 241 26.34 -20.60 -23.36
C ARG A 241 26.67 -19.21 -23.90
N ASP A 242 27.35 -18.43 -23.05
CA ASP A 242 27.98 -17.20 -23.50
C ASP A 242 29.17 -17.57 -24.41
N GLY A 243 29.49 -16.70 -25.38
CA GLY A 243 30.52 -16.96 -26.38
C GLY A 243 31.94 -17.02 -25.80
N TYR A 244 32.90 -17.36 -26.66
CA TYR A 244 34.32 -17.13 -26.35
C TYR A 244 34.59 -15.62 -26.29
N GLU A 245 35.49 -15.20 -25.40
CA GLU A 245 36.02 -13.84 -25.41
C GLU A 245 36.85 -13.64 -26.69
N ASP A 246 36.76 -12.46 -27.32
CA ASP A 246 37.45 -12.19 -28.59
C ASP A 246 38.96 -12.43 -28.46
N GLY A 247 39.44 -13.43 -29.22
CA GLY A 247 40.84 -13.85 -29.24
C GLY A 247 41.20 -15.03 -28.32
N ASN A 248 40.30 -15.55 -27.48
CA ASN A 248 40.62 -16.60 -26.51
C ASN A 248 39.74 -17.86 -26.65
N MET A 249 40.29 -18.91 -27.28
CA MET A 249 39.55 -20.14 -27.64
C MET A 249 39.25 -21.08 -26.45
N THR A 250 39.68 -20.78 -25.23
CA THR A 250 39.44 -21.60 -24.04
C THR A 250 38.68 -20.84 -22.96
N GLN A 251 37.53 -21.38 -22.53
CA GLN A 251 36.86 -20.95 -21.29
C GLN A 251 37.63 -21.38 -20.03
N TYR A 252 38.63 -22.24 -20.20
CA TYR A 252 39.53 -22.66 -19.13
C TYR A 252 40.72 -21.70 -19.03
N LYS A 253 40.85 -21.02 -17.87
CA LYS A 253 41.87 -20.01 -17.58
C LYS A 253 42.74 -20.46 -16.39
N GLU A 254 44.04 -20.56 -16.63
CA GLU A 254 45.08 -20.84 -15.61
C GLU A 254 46.07 -19.67 -15.54
N VAL A 255 46.61 -19.41 -14.35
CA VAL A 255 47.66 -18.40 -14.09
C VAL A 255 48.61 -18.91 -13.01
N ALA A 256 49.87 -18.48 -13.04
CA ALA A 256 50.85 -18.82 -12.01
C ALA A 256 50.49 -18.24 -10.62
N ALA A 257 50.71 -19.01 -9.57
CA ALA A 257 50.45 -18.59 -8.20
C ALA A 257 51.22 -17.29 -7.80
N SER A 258 52.40 -17.07 -8.38
CA SER A 258 53.19 -15.84 -8.16
C SER A 258 52.49 -14.57 -8.66
N GLU A 259 51.71 -14.62 -9.75
CA GLU A 259 50.95 -13.47 -10.26
C GLU A 259 49.77 -13.13 -9.34
N PHE A 260 49.05 -14.13 -8.82
CA PHE A 260 47.99 -13.93 -7.82
C PHE A 260 48.50 -13.24 -6.54
N ILE A 261 49.75 -13.47 -6.17
CA ILE A 261 50.39 -12.83 -5.00
C ILE A 261 50.77 -11.37 -5.28
N GLN A 262 51.38 -11.10 -6.45
CA GLN A 262 51.87 -9.77 -6.83
C GLN A 262 50.76 -8.76 -7.17
N THR A 263 49.66 -9.22 -7.76
CA THR A 263 48.54 -8.38 -8.23
C THR A 263 47.82 -7.63 -7.11
N THR A 264 47.20 -6.51 -7.43
CA THR A 264 46.48 -5.66 -6.46
C THR A 264 45.13 -6.24 -6.03
N ASP A 265 44.41 -6.86 -6.97
CA ASP A 265 42.96 -7.15 -6.87
C ASP A 265 42.71 -8.68 -6.85
N PRO A 266 43.06 -9.40 -5.77
CA PRO A 266 43.03 -10.88 -5.74
C PRO A 266 41.62 -11.47 -5.97
N ILE A 267 40.57 -10.74 -5.59
CA ILE A 267 39.18 -11.19 -5.73
C ILE A 267 38.77 -11.24 -7.21
N ALA A 268 39.29 -10.33 -8.06
CA ALA A 268 39.03 -10.36 -9.50
C ALA A 268 39.64 -11.61 -10.16
N ILE A 269 40.80 -12.04 -9.68
CA ILE A 269 41.51 -13.24 -10.15
C ILE A 269 40.76 -14.51 -9.71
N LEU A 270 40.44 -14.63 -8.42
CA LEU A 270 39.68 -15.75 -7.87
C LEU A 270 38.30 -15.91 -8.52
N GLY A 271 37.65 -14.81 -8.92
CA GLY A 271 36.36 -14.84 -9.62
C GLY A 271 36.43 -15.15 -11.12
N SER A 272 37.57 -14.96 -11.77
CA SER A 272 37.73 -15.09 -13.23
C SER A 272 38.49 -16.35 -13.67
N LEU A 273 39.43 -16.85 -12.88
CA LEU A 273 40.22 -18.04 -13.18
C LEU A 273 39.55 -19.35 -12.74
N ASN A 274 40.18 -20.48 -13.08
CA ASN A 274 39.78 -21.81 -12.62
C ASN A 274 40.90 -22.54 -11.85
N LYS A 275 42.18 -22.37 -12.21
CA LYS A 275 43.33 -23.00 -11.51
C LYS A 275 44.48 -22.00 -11.35
N LEU A 276 45.15 -22.05 -10.20
CA LEU A 276 46.43 -21.40 -9.94
C LEU A 276 47.54 -22.45 -10.02
N THR A 277 48.48 -22.26 -10.94
CA THR A 277 49.57 -23.22 -11.17
C THR A 277 50.79 -22.93 -10.30
N PHE A 278 51.38 -23.99 -9.75
CA PHE A 278 52.71 -23.98 -9.13
C PHE A 278 53.79 -24.59 -10.05
N GLU A 279 53.38 -24.99 -11.27
CA GLU A 279 54.23 -25.58 -12.30
C GLU A 279 55.25 -24.53 -12.79
N GLN A 280 56.54 -24.86 -12.71
CA GLN A 280 57.61 -23.91 -13.05
C GLN A 280 57.79 -23.80 -14.58
N PRO A 281 57.78 -22.59 -15.16
CA PRO A 281 58.15 -22.42 -16.56
C PRO A 281 59.65 -22.74 -16.76
N PRO A 282 60.10 -23.12 -17.97
CA PRO A 282 61.47 -23.59 -18.22
C PRO A 282 62.59 -22.59 -17.93
N ASN A 283 62.26 -21.31 -17.72
CA ASN A 283 63.21 -20.26 -17.29
C ASN A 283 63.30 -20.07 -15.76
N GLY A 284 62.54 -20.83 -14.95
CA GLY A 284 62.66 -20.91 -13.49
C GLY A 284 62.25 -19.64 -12.73
N ASP A 285 60.95 -19.50 -12.42
CA ASP A 285 60.49 -18.45 -11.49
C ASP A 285 60.91 -18.80 -10.04
N VAL A 286 61.87 -18.03 -9.52
CA VAL A 286 62.39 -18.15 -8.15
C VAL A 286 61.27 -17.96 -7.11
N ALA A 287 60.23 -17.16 -7.41
CA ALA A 287 59.09 -16.99 -6.50
C ALA A 287 58.29 -18.29 -6.38
N LEU A 288 57.97 -18.99 -7.48
CA LEU A 288 57.29 -20.30 -7.45
C LEU A 288 58.13 -21.35 -6.71
N ALA A 289 59.45 -21.39 -6.96
CA ALA A 289 60.36 -22.33 -6.30
C ALA A 289 60.54 -22.09 -4.79
N ALA A 290 60.29 -20.86 -4.32
CA ALA A 290 60.23 -20.51 -2.91
C ALA A 290 58.84 -20.80 -2.30
N LEU A 291 57.75 -20.47 -3.01
CA LEU A 291 56.37 -20.69 -2.58
C LEU A 291 56.06 -22.16 -2.26
N ASP A 292 56.58 -23.08 -3.07
CA ASP A 292 56.40 -24.53 -2.89
C ASP A 292 57.15 -25.09 -1.65
N LYS A 293 58.06 -24.30 -1.07
CA LYS A 293 58.86 -24.64 0.12
C LYS A 293 58.44 -23.91 1.38
N LEU A 294 57.46 -23.00 1.33
CA LEU A 294 56.97 -22.30 2.52
C LEU A 294 56.09 -23.24 3.38
N PRO A 295 56.28 -23.27 4.72
CA PRO A 295 55.45 -24.09 5.61
C PRO A 295 53.97 -23.66 5.63
N GLU A 296 53.70 -22.41 5.25
CA GLU A 296 52.34 -21.86 5.09
C GLU A 296 51.62 -22.39 3.84
N THR A 297 52.32 -22.96 2.86
CA THR A 297 51.72 -23.54 1.65
C THR A 297 51.31 -25.00 1.93
N THR A 298 50.27 -25.17 2.74
CA THR A 298 49.75 -26.50 3.11
C THR A 298 49.19 -27.26 1.91
N GLN A 299 49.08 -28.59 2.02
CA GLN A 299 48.46 -29.40 0.97
C GLN A 299 46.99 -29.01 0.73
N GLU A 300 46.27 -28.52 1.74
CA GLU A 300 44.91 -27.98 1.59
C GLU A 300 44.90 -26.76 0.67
N ILE A 301 45.86 -25.85 0.83
CA ILE A 301 46.01 -24.66 -0.03
C ILE A 301 46.40 -25.06 -1.46
N ARG A 302 47.30 -26.05 -1.61
CA ARG A 302 47.65 -26.62 -2.93
C ARG A 302 46.42 -27.24 -3.61
N ASN A 303 45.58 -27.96 -2.87
CA ASN A 303 44.31 -28.50 -3.36
C ASN A 303 43.31 -27.39 -3.72
N CYS A 304 43.20 -26.33 -2.92
CA CYS A 304 42.30 -25.20 -3.19
C CYS A 304 42.71 -24.46 -4.47
N CYS A 305 44.00 -24.27 -4.70
CA CYS A 305 44.52 -23.67 -5.93
C CYS A 305 44.28 -24.53 -7.19
N ALA A 306 44.04 -25.83 -7.06
CA ALA A 306 43.86 -26.73 -8.19
C ALA A 306 42.49 -26.58 -8.88
N ASP A 307 41.42 -26.29 -8.14
CA ASP A 307 40.12 -25.91 -8.71
C ASP A 307 39.42 -24.83 -7.86
N LEU A 308 39.54 -23.59 -8.32
CA LEU A 308 38.90 -22.41 -7.74
C LEU A 308 37.38 -22.40 -7.87
N ARG A 309 36.76 -23.22 -8.74
CA ARG A 309 35.31 -23.23 -8.97
C ARG A 309 34.54 -24.12 -8.01
N VAL A 310 35.22 -24.98 -7.26
CA VAL A 310 34.64 -25.84 -6.21
C VAL A 310 34.66 -25.16 -4.84
N LEU A 311 35.44 -24.08 -4.68
CA LEU A 311 35.68 -23.43 -3.39
C LEU A 311 34.48 -22.65 -2.83
N GLY A 312 34.34 -22.69 -1.51
CA GLY A 312 33.38 -21.89 -0.75
C GLY A 312 33.99 -20.68 -0.06
N ARG A 313 33.15 -19.95 0.67
CA ARG A 313 33.52 -18.72 1.42
C ARG A 313 34.54 -18.98 2.54
N LYS A 314 34.77 -20.21 2.98
CA LYS A 314 35.80 -20.54 3.98
C LYS A 314 37.16 -20.70 3.30
N GLU A 315 37.19 -21.42 2.19
CA GLU A 315 38.36 -21.79 1.40
C GLU A 315 38.97 -20.56 0.72
N PHE A 316 38.14 -19.70 0.12
CA PHE A 316 38.59 -18.40 -0.41
C PHE A 316 39.13 -17.47 0.69
N ARG A 317 38.61 -17.52 1.92
CA ARG A 317 39.19 -16.78 3.05
C ARG A 317 40.54 -17.36 3.47
N SER A 318 40.72 -18.69 3.42
CA SER A 318 42.03 -19.33 3.63
C SER A 318 43.05 -18.93 2.56
N LEU A 319 42.68 -18.92 1.27
CA LEU A 319 43.56 -18.46 0.19
C LEU A 319 43.96 -16.99 0.32
N LEU A 320 43.04 -16.11 0.74
CA LEU A 320 43.34 -14.69 0.99
C LEU A 320 44.24 -14.49 2.21
N LYS A 321 44.03 -15.26 3.31
CA LYS A 321 44.92 -15.27 4.48
C LYS A 321 46.33 -15.78 4.14
N TRP A 322 46.44 -16.89 3.40
CA TRP A 322 47.70 -17.42 2.88
C TRP A 322 48.43 -16.37 2.04
N ARG A 323 47.74 -15.74 1.08
CA ARG A 323 48.32 -14.67 0.25
C ARG A 323 48.86 -13.50 1.08
N LEU A 324 48.20 -13.11 2.18
CA LEU A 324 48.70 -12.04 3.06
C LEU A 324 50.00 -12.45 3.76
N LYS A 325 50.01 -13.59 4.46
CA LYS A 325 51.23 -14.14 5.10
C LYS A 325 52.39 -14.30 4.10
N VAL A 326 52.09 -14.83 2.92
CA VAL A 326 53.06 -15.00 1.84
C VAL A 326 53.61 -13.65 1.36
N ARG A 327 52.76 -12.63 1.19
CA ARG A 327 53.22 -11.28 0.85
C ARG A 327 54.10 -10.66 1.93
N GLU A 328 53.82 -10.91 3.20
CA GLU A 328 54.67 -10.46 4.33
C GLU A 328 56.05 -11.14 4.27
N ILE A 329 56.10 -12.46 4.08
CA ILE A 329 57.34 -13.24 3.93
C ILE A 329 58.20 -12.76 2.75
N PHE A 330 57.58 -12.39 1.62
CA PHE A 330 58.28 -11.82 0.46
C PHE A 330 58.45 -10.29 0.50
N GLY A 331 58.08 -9.61 1.60
CA GLY A 331 58.26 -8.16 1.76
C GLY A 331 57.36 -7.26 0.89
N PHE A 332 56.30 -7.81 0.28
CA PHE A 332 55.35 -7.07 -0.57
C PHE A 332 54.38 -6.21 0.24
N ALA A 333 54.86 -5.05 0.71
CA ALA A 333 54.15 -4.07 1.53
C ALA A 333 52.62 -4.03 1.29
N THR A 334 51.87 -4.46 2.30
CA THR A 334 50.45 -4.10 2.45
C THR A 334 50.40 -2.61 2.82
N LYS A 335 49.49 -1.84 2.21
CA LYS A 335 49.33 -0.42 2.56
C LYS A 335 48.79 -0.31 3.99
N LYS A 336 49.66 -0.03 4.96
CA LYS A 336 49.23 0.75 6.13
C LYS A 336 48.64 2.06 5.62
N THR A 337 47.51 2.48 6.19
CA THR A 337 46.93 3.79 5.92
C THR A 337 47.93 4.87 6.31
N VAL A 338 48.19 5.80 5.39
CA VAL A 338 49.16 6.87 5.59
C VAL A 338 48.56 7.89 6.56
N LYS A 339 49.02 7.90 7.81
CA LYS A 339 48.99 9.13 8.61
C LYS A 339 49.84 10.18 7.87
N PRO A 340 49.38 11.44 7.73
CA PRO A 340 50.21 12.50 7.16
C PRO A 340 51.46 12.68 8.02
N ALA A 341 52.57 13.10 7.40
CA ALA A 341 53.85 13.26 8.08
C ALA A 341 53.92 14.58 8.86
N GLU A 342 54.59 14.53 10.00
CA GLU A 342 55.10 15.69 10.73
C GLU A 342 56.62 15.74 10.58
N GLU A 343 57.20 16.95 10.57
CA GLU A 343 58.64 17.16 10.37
C GLU A 343 59.36 17.43 11.70
N GLU A 344 60.45 16.69 11.92
CA GLU A 344 61.50 16.92 12.93
C GLU A 344 62.21 18.28 12.71
N VAL A 345 62.65 19.11 13.69
CA VAL A 345 62.59 19.13 15.18
C VAL A 345 62.59 20.60 15.66
N ALA A 346 61.87 20.94 16.74
CA ALA A 346 62.24 22.00 17.71
C ALA A 346 61.43 21.85 19.03
N GLU A 347 62.05 22.10 20.19
CA GLU A 347 61.44 21.87 21.52
C GLU A 347 60.84 23.14 22.19
N VAL A 348 60.08 22.90 23.27
CA VAL A 348 59.64 23.83 24.35
C VAL A 348 58.35 24.65 24.10
N GLU A 349 57.24 24.10 24.62
CA GLU A 349 56.26 24.70 25.58
C GLU A 349 55.87 26.19 25.45
N SER A 350 54.59 26.60 25.57
CA SER A 350 53.36 25.95 26.06
C SER A 350 52.10 26.76 25.70
N MET A 351 50.90 26.14 25.59
CA MET A 351 49.55 26.72 25.85
C MET A 351 48.40 25.71 25.51
N ASP A 352 48.44 24.50 26.08
CA ASP A 352 47.54 23.39 25.65
C ASP A 352 46.13 23.38 26.24
N GLU A 353 45.77 24.28 27.18
CA GLU A 353 44.41 24.26 27.75
C GLU A 353 43.36 24.81 26.78
N GLU A 354 43.64 25.91 26.08
CA GLU A 354 42.63 26.58 25.24
C GLU A 354 42.33 25.78 23.95
N LEU A 355 43.34 25.19 23.31
CA LEU A 355 43.15 24.30 22.17
C LEU A 355 42.34 23.05 22.56
N LYS A 356 42.65 22.45 23.71
CA LYS A 356 41.95 21.26 24.22
C LYS A 356 40.52 21.56 24.67
N ILE A 357 40.23 22.79 25.10
CA ILE A 357 38.86 23.27 25.31
C ILE A 357 38.13 23.48 23.98
N GLN A 358 38.77 24.03 22.95
CA GLN A 358 38.19 24.21 21.62
C GLN A 358 37.90 22.87 20.92
N GLU A 359 38.82 21.91 20.99
CA GLU A 359 38.65 20.54 20.48
C GLU A 359 37.46 19.85 21.16
N ARG A 360 37.42 19.85 22.51
CA ARG A 360 36.34 19.26 23.29
C ARG A 360 34.98 19.96 23.09
N LEU A 361 34.99 21.25 22.72
CA LEU A 361 33.80 21.97 22.24
C LEU A 361 33.38 21.50 20.84
N GLN A 362 34.31 21.31 19.90
CA GLN A 362 33.99 20.78 18.57
C GLN A 362 33.38 19.37 18.69
N GLU A 363 34.00 18.47 19.46
CA GLU A 363 33.46 17.13 19.78
C GLU A 363 32.01 17.20 20.29
N LEU A 364 31.73 18.10 21.25
CA LEU A 364 30.40 18.30 21.80
C LEU A 364 29.41 18.72 20.72
N THR A 365 29.76 19.71 19.88
CA THR A 365 28.89 20.15 18.79
C THR A 365 28.68 19.07 17.74
N ASP A 366 29.69 18.24 17.44
CA ASP A 366 29.55 17.15 16.46
C ASP A 366 28.80 15.93 17.01
N ARG A 367 28.89 15.67 18.32
CA ARG A 367 28.01 14.74 19.05
C ARG A 367 26.56 15.21 19.01
N GLU A 368 26.30 16.51 19.15
CA GLU A 368 24.96 17.10 18.96
C GLU A 368 24.48 17.06 17.49
N LYS A 369 25.32 17.46 16.52
CA LYS A 369 25.01 17.38 15.08
C LYS A 369 24.70 15.93 14.68
N GLY A 370 25.46 14.96 15.22
CA GLY A 370 25.25 13.53 15.09
C GLY A 370 23.92 13.05 15.69
N ARG A 371 23.61 13.46 16.93
CA ARG A 371 22.32 13.20 17.58
C ARG A 371 21.14 13.74 16.76
N ARG A 372 21.20 15.02 16.36
CA ARG A 372 20.16 15.66 15.53
C ARG A 372 20.00 14.98 14.16
N LYS A 373 21.09 14.47 13.57
CA LYS A 373 21.06 13.67 12.33
C LYS A 373 20.43 12.29 12.54
N ARG A 374 20.67 11.63 13.67
CA ARG A 374 20.02 10.37 14.07
C ARG A 374 18.53 10.57 14.35
N GLU A 375 18.15 11.61 15.08
CA GLU A 375 16.74 11.98 15.35
C GLU A 375 15.97 12.27 14.05
N ARG A 376 16.52 13.11 13.15
CA ARG A 376 15.92 13.37 11.83
C ARG A 376 15.81 12.11 10.95
N ARG A 377 16.75 11.15 11.08
CA ARG A 377 16.66 9.84 10.38
C ARG A 377 15.47 9.04 10.93
N LYS A 378 15.36 8.90 12.26
CA LYS A 378 14.23 8.20 12.92
C LYS A 378 12.87 8.87 12.61
N GLU A 379 12.81 10.20 12.53
CA GLU A 379 11.61 10.94 12.19
C GLU A 379 11.17 10.70 10.73
N ASN A 380 12.10 10.78 9.78
CA ASN A 380 11.83 10.46 8.38
C ASN A 380 11.44 8.98 8.18
N GLU A 381 12.08 8.06 8.91
CA GLU A 381 11.76 6.63 8.89
C GLU A 381 10.36 6.35 9.45
N LYS A 382 9.95 7.00 10.55
CA LYS A 382 8.57 6.96 11.06
C LYS A 382 7.59 7.44 9.98
N LYS A 383 7.82 8.64 9.41
CA LYS A 383 6.98 9.20 8.33
C LYS A 383 6.90 8.28 7.10
N GLN A 384 7.99 7.61 6.75
CA GLN A 384 8.03 6.66 5.63
C GLN A 384 7.26 5.36 5.96
N LYS A 385 7.43 4.80 7.17
CA LYS A 385 6.64 3.65 7.67
C LYS A 385 5.15 3.99 7.75
N GLU A 386 4.79 5.22 8.14
CA GLU A 386 3.43 5.74 8.23
C GLU A 386 2.78 5.95 6.85
N ILE A 387 3.52 6.52 5.88
CA ILE A 387 3.10 6.59 4.47
C ILE A 387 2.85 5.18 3.92
N ILE A 388 3.73 4.21 4.21
CA ILE A 388 3.55 2.80 3.83
C ILE A 388 2.31 2.19 4.52
N ARG A 389 2.09 2.46 5.81
CA ARG A 389 0.91 2.01 6.59
C ARG A 389 -0.39 2.54 6.00
N MET A 390 -0.44 3.81 5.59
CA MET A 390 -1.55 4.41 4.85
C MET A 390 -1.75 3.78 3.47
N GLN A 391 -0.66 3.57 2.72
CA GLN A 391 -0.67 3.00 1.37
C GLN A 391 -1.07 1.52 1.33
N LEU A 392 -0.84 0.79 2.44
CA LEU A 392 -1.33 -0.56 2.70
C LEU A 392 -2.72 -0.59 3.37
N HIS A 393 -3.32 0.56 3.66
CA HIS A 393 -4.62 0.72 4.33
C HIS A 393 -4.74 0.08 5.74
N MET A 394 -3.61 -0.06 6.46
CA MET A 394 -3.54 -0.65 7.80
C MET A 394 -3.67 0.42 8.91
N VAL A 395 -4.79 1.17 8.91
CA VAL A 395 -5.04 2.28 9.85
C VAL A 395 -6.02 1.86 10.95
N ALA A 396 -5.57 1.96 12.20
CA ALA A 396 -6.43 1.84 13.38
C ALA A 396 -7.26 3.13 13.57
N PRO A 397 -8.58 3.08 13.88
CA PRO A 397 -9.42 4.29 13.91
C PRO A 397 -9.13 5.32 15.01
N THR A 398 -8.22 5.03 15.94
CA THR A 398 -7.99 5.82 17.18
C THR A 398 -7.07 7.03 17.00
N GLU A 399 -6.15 7.02 16.01
CA GLU A 399 -5.09 8.03 15.89
C GLU A 399 -5.49 9.28 15.05
N ILE A 400 -6.66 9.24 14.41
CA ILE A 400 -7.21 10.30 13.51
C ILE A 400 -7.45 11.66 14.21
N GLY A 401 -7.36 11.73 15.54
CA GLY A 401 -7.53 12.97 16.30
C GLY A 401 -6.36 13.97 16.24
N LEU A 402 -5.13 13.52 15.91
CA LEU A 402 -3.92 14.32 16.15
C LEU A 402 -3.25 14.92 14.89
N GLU A 403 -3.43 14.30 13.72
CA GLU A 403 -2.77 14.71 12.47
C GLU A 403 -3.24 16.05 11.87
N GLN A 404 -4.33 16.67 12.35
CA GLN A 404 -4.83 17.92 11.75
C GLN A 404 -4.08 19.20 12.22
N SER A 405 -2.79 19.06 12.55
CA SER A 405 -1.87 20.15 12.92
C SER A 405 -0.82 20.36 11.84
N GLY A 406 -1.07 21.31 10.92
CA GLY A 406 -0.10 21.69 9.89
C GLY A 406 1.10 22.48 10.47
N PRO A 407 2.21 22.66 9.72
CA PRO A 407 3.47 23.21 10.26
C PRO A 407 3.40 24.61 10.89
N ASN A 408 2.36 25.39 10.59
CA ASN A 408 2.11 26.72 11.14
C ASN A 408 0.74 26.77 11.86
N GLY A 409 0.41 25.74 12.65
CA GLY A 409 -0.86 25.61 13.35
C GLY A 409 -0.94 26.43 14.64
N ASP A 410 -1.23 27.73 14.52
CA ASP A 410 -1.26 28.72 15.63
C ASP A 410 -2.48 28.59 16.58
N ASN A 411 -2.93 27.36 16.84
CA ASN A 411 -4.04 27.03 17.75
C ASN A 411 -3.81 25.63 18.39
N SER A 412 -2.79 25.54 19.25
CA SER A 412 -2.63 24.43 20.19
C SER A 412 -3.15 24.83 21.56
N MET A 413 -4.01 24.00 22.16
CA MET A 413 -4.77 24.35 23.38
C MET A 413 -3.92 24.38 24.67
N PHE A 414 -2.61 24.18 24.57
CA PHE A 414 -1.63 24.30 25.66
C PHE A 414 -0.43 25.16 25.24
N GLY A 415 -0.62 26.49 25.25
CA GLY A 415 0.43 27.47 24.97
C GLY A 415 1.27 27.80 26.19
N LEU A 416 2.41 27.13 26.41
CA LEU A 416 3.31 27.37 27.55
C LEU A 416 3.83 28.83 27.68
N LYS A 417 3.73 29.65 26.62
CA LYS A 417 4.15 31.07 26.61
C LYS A 417 3.50 31.97 27.67
N ALA A 418 2.43 31.53 28.34
CA ALA A 418 1.86 32.23 29.49
C ALA A 418 2.70 32.07 30.78
N VAL A 419 3.44 30.97 30.93
CA VAL A 419 4.10 30.57 32.20
C VAL A 419 5.47 31.24 32.39
N ASP A 420 6.19 31.51 31.31
CA ASP A 420 7.48 32.23 31.37
C ASP A 420 7.33 33.65 31.95
N LYS A 421 6.15 34.26 31.80
CA LYS A 421 5.88 35.64 32.24
C LYS A 421 5.67 35.79 33.74
N THR A 422 5.59 34.69 34.51
CA THR A 422 5.36 34.68 35.96
C THR A 422 6.51 34.10 36.78
N GLY A 423 7.63 33.69 36.15
CA GLY A 423 8.82 33.19 36.84
C GLY A 423 8.60 31.91 37.65
N SER A 424 7.55 31.14 37.36
CA SER A 424 7.12 30.02 38.19
C SER A 424 7.99 28.77 38.04
N VAL A 425 8.79 28.67 36.97
CA VAL A 425 9.63 27.49 36.65
C VAL A 425 10.76 27.30 37.68
N ASP A 426 11.42 28.38 38.11
CA ASP A 426 12.53 28.35 39.09
C ASP A 426 12.12 27.85 40.49
N LYS A 427 10.82 27.89 40.81
CA LYS A 427 10.29 27.36 42.08
C LYS A 427 10.11 25.84 42.03
N ILE A 428 9.74 25.29 40.86
CA ILE A 428 9.54 23.84 40.67
C ILE A 428 10.89 23.11 40.68
N ALA A 429 11.92 23.70 40.07
CA ALA A 429 13.29 23.16 40.06
C ALA A 429 13.95 23.01 41.45
N LYS A 430 13.36 23.59 42.50
CA LYS A 430 13.83 23.47 43.91
C LYS A 430 12.95 22.55 44.76
N GLY A 431 11.95 21.88 44.16
CA GLY A 431 11.12 20.88 44.82
C GLY A 431 11.88 19.57 45.08
N LYS A 432 12.26 19.34 46.34
CA LYS A 432 12.96 18.12 46.77
C LYS A 432 12.02 16.91 46.74
N MET A 433 11.94 16.20 45.62
CA MET A 433 11.09 15.01 45.51
C MET A 433 11.56 13.88 46.44
N VAL A 434 10.61 13.31 47.17
CA VAL A 434 10.80 12.16 48.07
C VAL A 434 10.62 10.89 47.26
N MET A 435 11.59 9.98 47.34
CA MET A 435 11.46 8.63 46.80
C MET A 435 10.50 7.82 47.69
N LEU A 436 9.26 7.65 47.26
CA LEU A 436 8.41 6.56 47.76
C LEU A 436 8.77 5.27 47.02
N LYS A 437 8.89 4.18 47.78
CA LYS A 437 9.37 2.88 47.31
C LYS A 437 8.50 1.78 47.93
N ASP A 438 7.66 1.17 47.12
CA ASP A 438 7.03 -0.13 47.38
C ASP A 438 6.44 -0.68 46.08
N SER A 439 6.34 -1.99 45.87
CA SER A 439 7.33 -3.05 46.12
C SER A 439 6.88 -4.31 45.37
N ASP A 440 7.82 -4.99 44.71
CA ASP A 440 7.67 -6.42 44.43
C ASP A 440 9.06 -7.06 44.31
N HIS A 441 9.22 -8.29 44.80
CA HIS A 441 10.53 -8.78 45.24
C HIS A 441 10.78 -10.26 44.87
N ARG A 442 11.57 -10.49 43.82
CA ARG A 442 12.37 -11.71 43.56
C ARG A 442 13.65 -11.23 42.86
N GLN A 443 14.77 -11.00 43.54
CA GLN A 443 15.68 -11.99 44.15
C GLN A 443 16.08 -13.11 43.20
N ASP A 444 17.13 -12.85 42.42
CA ASP A 444 18.16 -13.85 42.12
C ASP A 444 19.34 -13.66 43.08
N HIS A 445 20.08 -14.73 43.35
CA HIS A 445 21.05 -14.80 44.43
C HIS A 445 22.49 -14.75 43.90
N ASP A 446 23.33 -13.90 44.50
CA ASP A 446 24.78 -13.89 44.25
C ASP A 446 25.44 -15.15 44.82
N SER A 447 26.43 -15.67 44.09
CA SER A 447 27.39 -16.68 44.53
C SER A 447 28.71 -16.58 43.73
N GLY A 448 29.27 -15.38 43.61
CA GLY A 448 30.54 -15.17 42.90
C GLY A 448 31.78 -15.71 43.62
N LEU A 449 32.87 -15.93 42.85
CA LEU A 449 34.28 -15.96 43.29
C LEU A 449 35.20 -16.22 42.08
N GLY A 450 36.32 -15.50 41.95
CA GLY A 450 37.44 -15.88 41.04
C GLY A 450 37.84 -14.85 39.96
N SER A 451 38.74 -13.94 40.35
CA SER A 451 39.76 -13.23 39.54
C SER A 451 40.14 -13.87 38.19
N GLU A 452 40.46 -13.11 37.13
CA GLU A 452 41.57 -12.12 37.05
C GLU A 452 41.29 -10.94 36.09
N GLU A 453 42.15 -9.92 36.12
CA GLU A 453 42.10 -8.75 35.24
C GLU A 453 42.68 -9.06 33.85
N THR A 454 42.04 -8.57 32.79
CA THR A 454 42.68 -8.43 31.46
C THR A 454 42.01 -7.30 30.69
N ASP A 455 42.79 -6.31 30.27
CA ASP A 455 42.27 -5.16 29.51
C ASP A 455 41.93 -5.58 28.06
N GLU A 456 40.64 -5.54 27.71
CA GLU A 456 40.19 -5.52 26.31
C GLU A 456 39.59 -4.15 25.99
N GLU A 457 40.41 -3.23 25.47
CA GLU A 457 39.95 -2.01 24.81
C GLU A 457 39.18 -2.38 23.54
N SER A 458 37.85 -2.50 23.65
CA SER A 458 36.96 -2.83 22.53
C SER A 458 37.02 -1.76 21.44
N ASP A 459 37.68 -2.08 20.33
CA ASP A 459 38.00 -1.17 19.23
C ASP A 459 36.76 -0.47 18.63
N GLU A 460 36.61 0.84 18.90
CA GLU A 460 35.46 1.63 18.45
C GLU A 460 35.33 1.70 16.91
N GLU A 461 36.40 1.43 16.16
CA GLU A 461 36.31 1.34 14.69
C GLU A 461 35.61 0.05 14.23
N GLN A 462 35.79 -1.07 14.94
CA GLN A 462 35.12 -2.35 14.64
C GLN A 462 33.60 -2.22 14.90
N ASP A 463 33.24 -1.72 16.08
CA ASP A 463 31.85 -1.49 16.52
C ASP A 463 31.10 -0.43 15.67
N LYS A 464 31.83 0.31 14.83
CA LYS A 464 31.35 1.29 13.85
C LYS A 464 31.25 0.68 12.45
N LEU A 465 32.22 -0.14 12.04
CA LEU A 465 32.22 -0.91 10.78
C LEU A 465 31.09 -1.94 10.73
N ASP A 466 30.89 -2.71 11.81
CA ASP A 466 29.83 -3.73 11.86
C ASP A 466 28.44 -3.10 11.74
N ARG A 467 28.19 -1.97 12.41
CA ARG A 467 26.94 -1.19 12.27
C ARG A 467 26.75 -0.59 10.87
N GLU A 468 27.82 -0.26 10.16
CA GLU A 468 27.72 0.21 8.77
C GLU A 468 27.45 -0.96 7.80
N LEU A 469 28.10 -2.12 8.02
CA LEU A 469 27.88 -3.38 7.31
C LEU A 469 26.43 -3.88 7.46
N ASP A 470 25.90 -3.95 8.69
CA ASP A 470 24.50 -4.32 8.94
C ASP A 470 23.55 -3.36 8.21
N SER A 471 23.82 -2.05 8.26
CA SER A 471 22.99 -1.07 7.56
C SER A 471 23.02 -1.25 6.03
N MET A 472 24.12 -1.76 5.46
CA MET A 472 24.22 -2.10 4.05
C MET A 472 23.56 -3.46 3.73
N TYR A 473 23.62 -4.42 4.65
CA TYR A 473 22.96 -5.73 4.52
C TYR A 473 21.44 -5.60 4.54
N ASP A 474 20.87 -4.77 5.42
CA ASP A 474 19.44 -4.43 5.43
C ASP A 474 19.02 -3.75 4.13
N GLN A 475 19.77 -2.74 3.66
CA GLN A 475 19.51 -2.09 2.38
C GLN A 475 19.60 -3.06 1.18
N TYR A 476 20.47 -4.07 1.25
CA TYR A 476 20.50 -5.16 0.27
C TYR A 476 19.27 -6.06 0.38
N GLN A 477 18.84 -6.45 1.58
CA GLN A 477 17.62 -7.24 1.78
C GLN A 477 16.36 -6.50 1.32
N GLU A 478 16.20 -5.21 1.61
CA GLU A 478 15.09 -4.40 1.09
C GLU A 478 15.11 -4.33 -0.44
N ARG A 479 16.29 -4.13 -1.05
CA ARG A 479 16.45 -4.12 -2.51
C ARG A 479 16.14 -5.48 -3.14
N LYS A 480 16.36 -6.58 -2.41
CA LYS A 480 16.03 -7.95 -2.82
C LYS A 480 14.54 -8.28 -2.65
N ALA A 481 13.91 -7.84 -1.56
CA ALA A 481 12.48 -8.03 -1.27
C ALA A 481 11.56 -7.13 -2.14
N SER A 482 12.04 -5.98 -2.58
CA SER A 482 11.35 -5.11 -3.53
C SER A 482 11.46 -5.59 -4.99
N SER A 483 12.52 -6.33 -5.34
CA SER A 483 12.71 -6.90 -6.69
C SER A 483 12.16 -8.32 -6.86
N ASP A 484 12.24 -9.20 -5.84
CA ASP A 484 11.64 -10.54 -5.85
C ASP A 484 10.50 -10.69 -4.83
N ALA A 485 9.32 -11.09 -5.35
CA ALA A 485 8.14 -11.39 -4.54
C ALA A 485 8.26 -12.71 -3.77
N LYS A 486 9.04 -13.70 -4.24
CA LYS A 486 9.26 -14.96 -3.50
C LYS A 486 10.14 -14.75 -2.28
N PHE A 487 11.28 -14.04 -2.43
CA PHE A 487 12.14 -13.66 -1.30
C PHE A 487 11.38 -12.88 -0.21
N ARG A 488 10.55 -11.91 -0.60
CA ARG A 488 9.67 -11.17 0.33
C ARG A 488 8.67 -12.06 1.06
N ALA A 489 8.08 -13.05 0.38
CA ALA A 489 7.19 -14.03 1.02
C ALA A 489 7.94 -15.00 1.96
N LYS A 490 9.22 -15.30 1.71
CA LYS A 490 10.04 -16.12 2.62
C LYS A 490 10.49 -15.33 3.86
N LYS A 491 10.91 -14.06 3.72
CA LYS A 491 11.25 -13.21 4.88
C LYS A 491 10.06 -13.01 5.82
N ALA A 492 8.89 -12.68 5.26
CA ALA A 492 7.66 -12.50 6.03
C ALA A 492 7.06 -13.79 6.65
N ARG A 493 7.62 -14.98 6.36
CA ARG A 493 7.34 -16.20 7.12
C ARG A 493 8.27 -16.34 8.31
N LYS A 494 9.58 -16.13 8.13
CA LYS A 494 10.55 -16.23 9.22
C LYS A 494 10.30 -15.19 10.32
N GLU A 495 9.95 -13.95 9.95
CA GLU A 495 9.55 -12.89 10.90
C GLU A 495 8.25 -13.19 11.69
N HIS A 496 7.61 -14.35 11.46
CA HIS A 496 6.44 -14.86 12.18
C HIS A 496 6.73 -16.16 12.96
N GLU A 497 7.98 -16.63 12.97
CA GLU A 497 8.42 -17.93 13.52
C GLU A 497 9.17 -17.75 14.87
N ASP A 498 9.78 -16.57 15.07
CA ASP A 498 10.54 -16.21 16.27
C ASP A 498 9.59 -15.65 17.37
N GLY A 499 8.92 -16.52 18.15
CA GLY A 499 7.94 -16.09 19.17
C GLY A 499 7.58 -17.14 20.24
N ASP A 500 8.48 -17.30 21.22
CA ASP A 500 8.33 -17.84 22.58
C ASP A 500 7.35 -19.01 22.86
N TRP A 501 7.90 -20.21 23.03
CA TRP A 501 7.40 -21.18 24.03
C TRP A 501 8.58 -21.99 24.63
N GLU A 502 8.90 -21.74 25.90
CA GLU A 502 9.84 -22.55 26.69
C GLU A 502 9.09 -23.40 27.73
N GLY A 503 9.64 -24.59 28.06
CA GLY A 503 9.28 -25.31 29.29
C GLY A 503 9.22 -26.84 29.19
N PHE A 504 10.35 -27.51 29.47
CA PHE A 504 10.57 -28.87 30.01
C PHE A 504 9.69 -30.07 29.49
N SER A 505 10.26 -31.25 29.21
CA SER A 505 11.48 -31.88 29.75
C SER A 505 12.16 -32.85 28.76
N ALA A 506 13.38 -33.29 29.10
CA ALA A 506 14.28 -34.21 28.38
C ALA A 506 13.59 -35.41 27.69
N ASP A 507 14.05 -35.89 26.53
CA ASP A 507 15.40 -36.48 26.35
C ASP A 507 16.02 -36.29 24.94
N ASN A 508 17.29 -36.69 24.75
CA ASN A 508 18.07 -36.46 23.51
C ASN A 508 18.01 -37.60 22.49
N GLN A 509 17.49 -37.34 21.27
CA GLN A 509 18.06 -37.85 20.01
C GLN A 509 17.43 -37.19 18.76
N ASP A 510 17.85 -37.67 17.58
CA ASP A 510 17.58 -37.21 16.21
C ASP A 510 18.26 -35.89 15.78
N SER A 511 18.89 -35.77 14.60
CA SER A 511 18.88 -36.49 13.30
C SER A 511 18.01 -35.86 12.19
N ASP A 512 18.46 -34.69 11.70
CA ASP A 512 17.94 -34.06 10.47
C ASP A 512 18.69 -34.56 9.23
N ASP A 513 18.15 -35.62 8.61
CA ASP A 513 18.30 -35.89 7.17
C ASP A 513 16.90 -35.96 6.57
N ASP A 514 16.51 -34.96 5.77
CA ASP A 514 15.35 -35.08 4.88
C ASP A 514 15.55 -34.20 3.63
N GLU A 515 15.83 -34.87 2.52
CA GLU A 515 16.18 -34.27 1.24
C GLU A 515 14.93 -34.06 0.35
N LEU A 516 15.10 -33.29 -0.72
CA LEU A 516 14.35 -33.33 -2.00
C LEU A 516 13.21 -32.33 -2.31
N GLU A 517 13.39 -31.78 -3.52
CA GLU A 517 12.42 -31.60 -4.60
C GLU A 517 11.20 -30.66 -4.45
N GLY A 518 11.30 -29.53 -5.15
CA GLY A 518 10.18 -28.97 -5.91
C GLY A 518 10.47 -29.03 -7.41
N ASP A 519 9.85 -29.99 -8.13
CA ASP A 519 9.89 -30.03 -9.60
C ASP A 519 9.31 -28.75 -10.23
N SER A 520 9.82 -28.41 -11.40
CA SER A 520 9.37 -27.31 -12.23
C SER A 520 9.68 -27.60 -13.71
N SER A 521 9.04 -28.62 -14.26
CA SER A 521 9.05 -28.93 -15.69
C SER A 521 7.91 -28.20 -16.46
N ASP A 522 8.22 -27.69 -17.65
CA ASP A 522 7.28 -27.16 -18.67
C ASP A 522 7.71 -27.77 -20.02
N GLU A 523 6.77 -28.15 -20.88
CA GLU A 523 6.96 -29.22 -21.88
C GLU A 523 7.84 -28.85 -23.09
N SER A 524 8.58 -29.84 -23.62
CA SER A 524 8.74 -30.00 -25.07
C SER A 524 9.11 -31.42 -25.50
N SER A 525 8.63 -31.83 -26.67
CA SER A 525 8.87 -33.11 -27.36
C SER A 525 10.30 -33.24 -27.90
N ASP A 526 10.90 -34.43 -27.82
CA ASP A 526 11.12 -35.29 -28.99
C ASP A 526 11.54 -36.72 -28.56
N ASP A 527 11.71 -37.62 -29.54
CA ASP A 527 11.48 -39.08 -29.42
C ASP A 527 12.72 -39.94 -29.08
N GLU A 528 12.50 -41.26 -28.99
CA GLU A 528 13.43 -42.42 -28.96
C GLU A 528 13.75 -43.13 -27.61
N THR A 529 12.86 -44.07 -27.26
CA THR A 529 13.15 -45.49 -26.89
C THR A 529 13.85 -45.91 -25.56
N GLU A 530 13.52 -47.16 -25.19
CA GLU A 530 14.18 -48.08 -24.22
C GLU A 530 14.30 -47.72 -22.73
N SER A 531 13.31 -48.24 -22.00
CA SER A 531 13.38 -48.75 -20.63
C SER A 531 14.74 -49.26 -20.11
N LYS A 532 15.12 -48.79 -18.91
CA LYS A 532 15.72 -49.63 -17.84
C LYS A 532 15.32 -49.08 -16.46
N ARG A 533 14.84 -49.96 -15.58
CA ARG A 533 14.81 -49.74 -14.13
C ARG A 533 16.05 -50.42 -13.54
N PRO A 534 16.88 -49.76 -12.73
CA PRO A 534 17.82 -50.46 -11.88
C PRO A 534 17.04 -51.12 -10.73
N LEU A 535 17.02 -52.45 -10.71
CA LEU A 535 16.74 -53.20 -9.49
C LEU A 535 18.03 -53.25 -8.68
N LEU A 536 18.02 -52.68 -7.48
CA LEU A 536 18.96 -53.04 -6.42
C LEU A 536 18.21 -52.99 -5.10
N THR A 537 18.23 -54.13 -4.41
CA THR A 537 17.60 -54.35 -3.11
C THR A 537 18.69 -54.74 -2.14
N ASP A 538 18.97 -53.90 -1.14
CA ASP A 538 19.71 -54.33 0.04
C ASP A 538 18.72 -54.71 1.15
N LEU A 539 19.13 -55.66 1.99
CA LEU A 539 18.25 -56.32 2.96
C LEU A 539 18.57 -55.86 4.37
N GLU A 540 17.60 -55.21 5.01
CA GLU A 540 17.42 -55.33 6.46
C GLU A 540 15.97 -55.73 6.76
N ILE A 541 15.81 -56.66 7.72
CA ILE A 541 14.53 -57.26 8.08
C ILE A 541 14.04 -56.60 9.37
N ALA A 542 13.17 -55.60 9.22
CA ALA A 542 12.37 -55.03 10.30
C ALA A 542 10.89 -55.43 10.14
N GLU A 543 10.22 -55.74 11.24
CA GLU A 543 8.95 -56.46 11.22
C GLU A 543 7.75 -55.61 10.79
N LYS A 544 6.97 -56.10 9.81
CA LYS A 544 5.66 -55.51 9.48
C LYS A 544 4.61 -55.92 10.51
N LYS A 545 4.27 -55.03 11.44
CA LYS A 545 2.98 -55.11 12.13
C LYS A 545 1.85 -54.70 11.18
N SER A 546 0.78 -55.49 11.18
CA SER A 546 -0.40 -55.32 10.32
C SER A 546 -1.40 -54.31 10.89
N GLY A 547 -2.07 -53.56 10.02
CA GLY A 547 -3.34 -52.87 10.34
C GLY A 547 -3.34 -51.34 10.31
N GLY A 548 -2.18 -50.68 10.35
CA GLY A 548 -2.11 -49.20 10.37
C GLY A 548 -2.31 -48.55 8.99
N LEU A 549 -3.21 -47.56 8.89
CA LEU A 549 -3.20 -46.58 7.81
C LEU A 549 -1.95 -45.69 7.90
N SER A 550 -1.43 -45.22 6.77
CA SER A 550 -0.25 -44.34 6.78
C SER A 550 -0.56 -42.96 7.39
N ARG A 551 0.45 -42.31 7.98
CA ARG A 551 0.32 -41.01 8.68
C ARG A 551 -0.37 -39.92 7.83
N ARG A 552 -0.16 -39.97 6.50
CA ARG A 552 -0.77 -39.08 5.50
C ARG A 552 -2.23 -39.43 5.14
N ALA A 553 -2.64 -40.70 5.32
CA ALA A 553 -4.02 -41.14 5.16
C ALA A 553 -4.87 -40.83 6.40
N ALA A 554 -4.31 -40.93 7.61
CA ALA A 554 -4.97 -40.50 8.84
C ALA A 554 -5.37 -39.00 8.76
N GLN A 555 -4.41 -38.14 8.38
CA GLN A 555 -4.63 -36.70 8.15
C GLN A 555 -5.60 -36.37 7.00
N PHE A 556 -5.95 -37.35 6.14
CA PHE A 556 -6.95 -37.17 5.10
C PHE A 556 -8.38 -37.43 5.61
N PHE A 557 -8.56 -38.43 6.48
CA PHE A 557 -9.87 -38.80 7.03
C PHE A 557 -10.29 -37.95 8.24
N ASP A 558 -9.37 -37.36 9.00
CA ASP A 558 -9.66 -36.50 10.16
C ASP A 558 -10.24 -35.11 9.82
N GLN A 559 -10.59 -34.87 8.55
CA GLN A 559 -11.26 -33.64 8.12
C GLN A 559 -12.73 -33.66 8.55
N ASP A 560 -13.25 -32.53 9.06
CA ASP A 560 -14.64 -32.37 9.53
C ASP A 560 -15.72 -32.77 8.50
N ILE A 561 -15.35 -32.86 7.23
CA ILE A 561 -16.20 -33.31 6.11
C ILE A 561 -16.64 -34.78 6.27
N PHE A 562 -15.86 -35.61 6.96
CA PHE A 562 -16.11 -37.05 7.11
C PHE A 562 -16.82 -37.43 8.42
N LYS A 563 -16.91 -36.52 9.39
CA LYS A 563 -17.46 -36.80 10.75
C LYS A 563 -18.97 -37.12 10.76
N ASP A 564 -19.69 -36.81 9.67
CA ASP A 564 -21.11 -37.16 9.48
C ASP A 564 -21.33 -38.54 8.80
N ILE A 565 -20.28 -39.29 8.41
CA ILE A 565 -20.41 -40.60 7.74
C ILE A 565 -20.27 -41.73 8.76
N GLY A 566 -21.29 -41.93 9.59
CA GLY A 566 -21.34 -43.02 10.56
C GLY A 566 -21.78 -44.36 9.96
N GLY A 567 -21.03 -45.43 10.23
CA GLY A 567 -21.52 -46.81 10.06
C GLY A 567 -20.44 -47.90 10.02
N ILE A 568 -20.73 -49.00 10.72
CA ILE A 568 -20.03 -50.32 10.73
C ILE A 568 -18.76 -50.30 11.63
N PRO A 569 -18.55 -51.32 12.49
CA PRO A 569 -18.43 -51.03 13.93
C PRO A 569 -17.07 -51.36 14.56
N GLU A 570 -16.95 -51.03 15.84
CA GLU A 570 -15.88 -51.47 16.75
C GLU A 570 -16.14 -52.91 17.24
N GLU A 571 -15.07 -53.71 17.36
CA GLU A 571 -15.04 -54.99 18.09
C GLU A 571 -13.95 -54.91 19.17
N GLU A 572 -14.08 -55.76 20.19
CA GLU A 572 -13.49 -55.55 21.53
C GLU A 572 -12.02 -56.03 21.66
N SER A 573 -11.27 -55.40 22.58
CA SER A 573 -10.17 -56.07 23.27
C SER A 573 -9.97 -55.46 24.66
N GLU A 574 -10.21 -56.25 25.70
CA GLU A 574 -10.11 -55.86 27.11
C GLU A 574 -8.65 -55.77 27.60
N SER A 575 -8.40 -54.87 28.56
CA SER A 575 -7.39 -55.08 29.61
C SER A 575 -7.73 -54.22 30.82
N GLU A 576 -7.92 -54.87 31.98
CA GLU A 576 -8.39 -54.27 33.23
C GLU A 576 -7.35 -53.34 33.88
N LEU A 577 -7.82 -52.35 34.66
CA LEU A 577 -7.22 -51.90 35.91
C LEU A 577 -8.20 -50.95 36.66
N GLU A 578 -8.77 -51.42 37.77
CA GLU A 578 -9.40 -50.60 38.82
C GLU A 578 -8.28 -49.95 39.68
N GLU A 579 -8.45 -48.96 40.57
CA GLU A 579 -9.59 -48.38 41.31
C GLU A 579 -9.38 -46.83 41.37
N GLY A 580 -10.31 -45.93 41.71
CA GLY A 580 -11.73 -46.02 42.05
C GLY A 580 -12.24 -44.69 42.67
N GLU A 581 -13.51 -44.32 42.39
CA GLU A 581 -14.36 -43.31 43.09
C GLU A 581 -13.89 -41.82 43.05
N GLU A 582 -14.73 -40.78 43.15
CA GLU A 582 -16.17 -40.69 43.50
C GLU A 582 -16.87 -39.54 42.69
N GLU A 583 -18.18 -39.65 42.41
CA GLU A 583 -18.98 -38.59 41.75
C GLU A 583 -19.68 -37.66 42.76
N ILE A 584 -19.66 -36.34 42.54
CA ILE A 584 -20.80 -35.46 42.88
C ILE A 584 -21.02 -34.42 41.77
N ALA A 585 -22.21 -34.43 41.17
CA ALA A 585 -22.71 -33.35 40.33
C ALA A 585 -23.92 -32.67 40.99
N ALA A 586 -24.01 -31.34 40.90
CA ALA A 586 -25.18 -30.57 41.32
C ALA A 586 -25.30 -29.27 40.50
N ASP A 587 -26.48 -29.04 39.92
CA ASP A 587 -26.85 -27.75 39.32
C ASP A 587 -27.04 -26.66 40.40
N LEU A 588 -26.98 -25.38 40.00
CA LEU A 588 -28.18 -24.50 40.03
C LEU A 588 -27.93 -23.08 39.46
N ASP A 589 -29.04 -22.43 39.09
CA ASP A 589 -29.14 -21.11 38.46
C ASP A 589 -29.15 -19.92 39.46
N ALA A 590 -29.09 -18.69 38.87
CA ALA A 590 -29.77 -17.45 39.28
C ALA A 590 -29.02 -16.32 40.06
N LEU A 591 -28.58 -15.32 39.28
CA LEU A 591 -28.98 -13.90 39.28
C LEU A 591 -29.15 -13.03 40.56
N ASP A 592 -28.62 -11.80 40.43
CA ASP A 592 -29.09 -10.47 40.89
C ASP A 592 -28.79 -9.88 42.31
N VAL A 593 -27.92 -8.85 42.27
CA VAL A 593 -28.08 -7.45 42.77
C VAL A 593 -28.38 -7.15 44.25
N VAL A 594 -27.45 -6.44 44.90
CA VAL A 594 -27.67 -5.33 45.86
C VAL A 594 -26.63 -4.20 45.59
N MET A 595 -26.82 -2.99 46.14
CA MET A 595 -26.07 -1.74 45.88
C MET A 595 -25.23 -1.24 47.09
N GLU A 596 -24.71 0.00 46.98
CA GLU A 596 -24.19 0.93 48.02
C GLU A 596 -22.65 0.92 48.25
N GLU A 597 -21.96 2.05 48.49
CA GLU A 597 -22.39 3.46 48.70
C GLU A 597 -21.30 4.52 48.31
N ALA A 598 -21.67 5.82 48.35
CA ALA A 598 -20.86 7.05 48.35
C ALA A 598 -19.94 7.40 47.13
N ALA A 599 -19.51 8.64 46.84
CA ALA A 599 -20.05 10.02 46.87
C ALA A 599 -18.88 11.04 47.01
N GLY A 600 -18.73 12.03 46.11
CA GLY A 600 -17.70 13.08 46.30
C GLY A 600 -17.28 13.96 45.10
N ILE A 601 -18.07 15.01 44.80
CA ILE A 601 -17.69 16.42 44.47
C ILE A 601 -16.63 16.72 43.36
N GLU A 602 -17.02 17.57 42.39
CA GLU A 602 -16.14 18.30 41.44
C GLU A 602 -15.97 19.80 41.84
N PRO A 603 -15.07 20.55 41.19
CA PRO A 603 -15.25 22.01 41.01
C PRO A 603 -14.99 22.55 39.56
N ASP A 604 -15.72 23.60 39.19
CA ASP A 604 -15.80 24.24 37.85
C ASP A 604 -14.65 25.21 37.46
N SER A 605 -14.72 25.74 36.22
CA SER A 605 -14.31 27.13 35.87
C SER A 605 -14.86 27.63 34.51
N ASP A 606 -15.09 28.94 34.41
CA ASP A 606 -15.73 29.73 33.33
C ASP A 606 -14.83 29.97 32.07
N SER A 607 -15.14 30.74 31.01
CA SER A 607 -16.13 31.82 30.71
C SER A 607 -16.58 31.80 29.20
N ASP A 608 -17.05 32.82 28.44
CA ASP A 608 -17.02 34.31 28.49
C ASP A 608 -17.95 34.96 27.40
N MET A 609 -17.92 36.30 27.25
CA MET A 609 -18.31 37.19 26.11
C MET A 609 -19.73 37.84 26.04
N PRO A 610 -19.86 39.09 25.49
CA PRO A 610 -20.59 40.19 26.19
C PRO A 610 -21.43 41.18 25.31
N ASP A 611 -21.85 42.30 25.93
CA ASP A 611 -22.28 43.64 25.40
C ASP A 611 -23.54 43.73 24.49
N GLU A 612 -24.42 44.76 24.51
CA GLU A 612 -24.21 46.24 24.51
C GLU A 612 -25.50 47.07 24.86
N VAL A 613 -25.31 48.37 25.20
CA VAL A 613 -26.18 49.58 25.43
C VAL A 613 -27.74 49.64 25.26
N GLU A 614 -28.41 50.45 26.11
CA GLU A 614 -28.98 51.81 25.79
C GLU A 614 -29.54 52.57 27.04
N GLU A 615 -29.87 53.88 26.92
CA GLU A 615 -29.98 54.87 28.02
C GLU A 615 -31.41 55.37 28.39
N ALA A 616 -31.60 55.88 29.62
CA ALA A 616 -32.58 56.92 29.99
C ALA A 616 -32.29 57.54 31.38
N GLU A 617 -32.54 58.86 31.58
CA GLU A 617 -32.24 59.62 32.81
C GLU A 617 -33.45 59.82 33.75
N SER A 618 -33.23 60.07 35.06
CA SER A 618 -33.59 61.35 35.77
C SER A 618 -33.61 61.27 37.33
N SER A 619 -33.52 62.45 37.97
CA SER A 619 -33.76 62.83 39.39
C SER A 619 -32.89 62.21 40.51
N GLU A 620 -31.77 62.91 40.78
CA GLU A 620 -31.30 63.52 42.05
C GLU A 620 -31.84 63.08 43.45
N ASP A 621 -30.92 63.19 44.41
CA ASP A 621 -31.05 63.46 45.87
C ASP A 621 -31.48 62.37 46.90
N ASP A 622 -30.44 61.65 47.34
CA ASP A 622 -29.89 61.66 48.72
C ASP A 622 -30.41 60.71 49.84
N ASP A 623 -29.48 60.38 50.74
CA ASP A 623 -29.54 59.75 52.07
C ASP A 623 -30.50 58.55 52.35
N GLY A 624 -29.88 57.37 52.57
CA GLY A 624 -30.35 56.47 53.65
C GLY A 624 -30.56 54.98 53.34
N PHE A 625 -29.77 54.14 53.98
CA PHE A 625 -29.92 52.67 54.14
C PHE A 625 -29.88 51.79 52.88
N GLU A 626 -28.80 51.00 52.79
CA GLU A 626 -28.67 49.82 51.95
C GLU A 626 -29.65 48.73 52.40
N ILE A 627 -30.86 48.73 51.82
CA ILE A 627 -31.81 47.61 51.96
C ILE A 627 -31.26 46.46 51.11
N VAL A 628 -30.58 45.52 51.78
CA VAL A 628 -30.14 44.26 51.17
C VAL A 628 -31.35 43.56 50.55
N LYS A 629 -31.38 43.47 49.22
CA LYS A 629 -32.32 42.59 48.51
C LYS A 629 -31.99 41.16 48.90
N ASN A 630 -32.96 40.46 49.49
CA ASN A 630 -32.76 39.11 49.99
C ASN A 630 -32.35 38.16 48.84
N ASP A 631 -31.37 37.30 49.09
CA ASP A 631 -30.79 36.40 48.08
C ASP A 631 -31.87 35.40 47.59
N PRO A 632 -32.16 35.25 46.29
CA PRO A 632 -33.29 34.45 45.79
C PRO A 632 -33.01 32.94 45.80
N LYS A 633 -32.64 32.40 46.96
CA LYS A 633 -32.39 30.97 47.21
C LYS A 633 -33.44 30.32 48.10
N ASP A 634 -34.19 31.11 48.87
CA ASP A 634 -35.22 30.63 49.81
C ASP A 634 -36.65 30.68 49.23
N ASN A 635 -36.84 30.28 47.96
CA ASN A 635 -38.07 29.64 47.44
C ASN A 635 -38.00 29.36 45.91
N PRO A 636 -37.66 28.14 45.46
CA PRO A 636 -37.71 27.75 44.04
C PRO A 636 -39.12 27.62 43.41
N TRP A 637 -40.15 28.18 44.03
CA TRP A 637 -41.57 27.95 43.69
C TRP A 637 -42.41 29.23 43.50
N GLU A 638 -41.81 30.43 43.59
CA GLU A 638 -42.49 31.65 43.15
C GLU A 638 -42.27 31.87 41.64
N ASP A 639 -43.21 31.37 40.82
CA ASP A 639 -43.32 31.71 39.40
C ASP A 639 -43.45 33.24 39.24
N GLU A 640 -42.40 33.94 38.78
CA GLU A 640 -42.47 35.38 38.54
C GLU A 640 -43.64 35.72 37.59
N PRO A 641 -44.60 36.56 38.02
CA PRO A 641 -45.65 37.00 37.12
C PRO A 641 -45.03 37.93 36.08
N ARG A 642 -45.38 37.72 34.80
CA ARG A 642 -45.12 38.70 33.73
C ARG A 642 -45.67 40.07 34.16
N LYS A 643 -45.12 41.16 33.60
CA LYS A 643 -45.50 42.56 33.91
C LYS A 643 -47.01 42.86 33.88
N ASP A 644 -47.82 42.04 33.21
CA ASP A 644 -49.29 42.10 33.19
C ASP A 644 -49.99 41.35 34.35
N GLY A 645 -49.27 40.92 35.38
CA GLY A 645 -49.81 40.18 36.54
C GLY A 645 -50.23 38.73 36.22
N ARG A 646 -49.58 38.06 35.27
CA ARG A 646 -49.92 36.69 34.84
C ARG A 646 -48.71 35.75 34.91
N LEU A 647 -48.89 34.62 35.58
CA LEU A 647 -47.91 33.53 35.67
C LEU A 647 -47.51 33.01 34.28
N ASP A 648 -46.23 32.72 34.05
CA ASP A 648 -45.71 32.22 32.77
C ASP A 648 -45.78 30.69 32.65
N ILE A 649 -46.99 30.14 32.79
CA ILE A 649 -47.22 28.69 32.78
C ILE A 649 -47.08 28.14 31.35
N ASP A 650 -45.88 27.66 31.03
CA ASP A 650 -45.54 27.21 29.68
C ASP A 650 -46.01 25.76 29.38
N ILE A 651 -46.54 25.53 28.18
CA ILE A 651 -47.23 24.26 27.85
C ILE A 651 -46.21 23.15 27.53
N ILE A 652 -46.07 22.18 28.44
CA ILE A 652 -45.15 21.03 28.31
C ILE A 652 -45.86 19.76 27.79
N THR A 653 -47.05 19.43 28.30
CA THR A 653 -47.67 18.11 28.04
C THR A 653 -48.49 18.06 26.75
N ALA A 654 -48.54 16.89 26.11
CA ALA A 654 -49.36 16.68 24.92
C ALA A 654 -50.86 16.86 25.22
N GLU A 655 -51.32 16.46 26.41
CA GLU A 655 -52.71 16.62 26.84
C GLU A 655 -53.09 18.11 26.95
N ALA A 656 -52.29 18.90 27.69
CA ALA A 656 -52.49 20.35 27.79
C ALA A 656 -52.45 21.03 26.41
N MET A 657 -51.52 20.65 25.53
CA MET A 657 -51.47 21.19 24.17
C MET A 657 -52.68 20.84 23.32
N THR A 658 -53.28 19.65 23.52
CA THR A 658 -54.50 19.26 22.80
C THR A 658 -55.75 19.96 23.33
N LEU A 659 -55.77 20.29 24.62
CA LEU A 659 -56.79 21.09 25.28
C LEU A 659 -56.68 22.55 24.83
N ALA A 660 -55.49 23.15 24.85
CA ALA A 660 -55.23 24.49 24.32
C ALA A 660 -55.60 24.60 22.83
N GLN A 661 -55.30 23.57 22.02
CA GLN A 661 -55.76 23.51 20.62
C GLN A 661 -57.29 23.41 20.49
N ALA A 662 -58.00 22.81 21.45
CA ALA A 662 -59.46 22.77 21.45
C ALA A 662 -60.07 24.16 21.76
N ILE A 663 -59.49 24.91 22.70
CA ILE A 663 -59.84 26.32 22.98
C ILE A 663 -59.56 27.17 21.73
N ALA A 664 -58.33 27.15 21.23
CA ALA A 664 -57.88 27.98 20.11
C ALA A 664 -58.59 27.66 18.77
N SER A 665 -59.26 26.52 18.65
CA SER A 665 -60.12 26.18 17.51
C SER A 665 -61.62 26.30 17.79
N GLY A 666 -62.01 26.92 18.92
CA GLY A 666 -63.41 27.18 19.29
C GLY A 666 -64.25 25.92 19.54
N LYS A 667 -63.62 24.77 19.80
CA LYS A 667 -64.28 23.47 20.01
C LYS A 667 -64.67 23.21 21.45
N LYS A 668 -64.09 23.98 22.37
CA LYS A 668 -64.43 24.06 23.79
C LYS A 668 -64.34 25.52 24.20
N THR A 669 -65.32 25.98 24.94
CA THR A 669 -65.32 27.27 25.64
C THR A 669 -64.58 27.16 26.97
N THR A 670 -64.39 28.27 27.66
CA THR A 670 -63.90 28.28 29.04
C THR A 670 -64.91 27.67 30.02
N ALA A 671 -66.22 27.78 29.75
CA ALA A 671 -67.26 27.15 30.57
C ALA A 671 -67.21 25.62 30.48
N ASP A 672 -67.13 25.07 29.26
CA ASP A 672 -67.00 23.62 29.04
C ASP A 672 -65.78 23.02 29.76
N LEU A 673 -64.73 23.82 29.98
CA LEU A 673 -63.50 23.41 30.67
C LEU A 673 -63.60 23.50 32.19
N ILE A 674 -64.42 24.41 32.73
CA ILE A 674 -64.75 24.43 34.16
C ILE A 674 -65.57 23.19 34.49
N ASP A 675 -66.58 22.87 33.67
CA ASP A 675 -67.39 21.66 33.80
C ASP A 675 -66.55 20.37 33.64
N GLU A 676 -65.63 20.32 32.65
CA GLU A 676 -64.66 19.22 32.50
C GLU A 676 -63.53 19.19 33.56
N ASN A 677 -63.48 20.16 34.47
CA ASN A 677 -62.53 20.10 35.58
C ASN A 677 -63.09 19.25 36.72
N PHE A 678 -64.37 19.42 37.06
CA PHE A 678 -65.08 18.68 38.12
C PHE A 678 -65.02 17.16 37.89
N THR A 679 -64.14 16.51 38.63
CA THR A 679 -63.81 15.08 38.50
C THR A 679 -63.53 14.50 39.89
N LYS A 680 -63.19 13.21 39.98
CA LYS A 680 -62.78 12.56 41.24
C LYS A 680 -61.57 13.25 41.91
N HIS A 681 -60.87 14.14 41.20
CA HIS A 681 -59.56 14.66 41.56
C HIS A 681 -59.58 16.12 42.07
N THR A 682 -60.73 16.81 42.06
CA THR A 682 -60.78 18.28 42.30
C THR A 682 -60.90 18.73 43.75
N LEU A 683 -61.41 17.89 44.65
CA LEU A 683 -61.63 18.25 46.06
C LEU A 683 -60.67 17.43 46.93
N LYS A 684 -59.37 17.73 46.76
CA LYS A 684 -58.27 17.15 47.51
C LYS A 684 -57.40 18.28 48.05
N ASP A 685 -57.41 18.44 49.37
CA ASP A 685 -56.53 19.40 50.03
C ASP A 685 -55.08 18.91 49.91
N ARG A 686 -54.19 19.72 49.34
CA ARG A 686 -52.77 19.37 49.12
C ARG A 686 -51.84 19.97 50.17
N ASP A 687 -52.34 20.92 50.95
CA ASP A 687 -51.55 21.72 51.88
C ASP A 687 -51.24 20.93 53.16
N GLY A 688 -49.99 20.97 53.62
CA GLY A 688 -49.54 20.28 54.84
C GLY A 688 -49.33 18.76 54.71
N LEU A 689 -49.45 18.19 53.51
CA LEU A 689 -49.16 16.77 53.26
C LEU A 689 -47.66 16.51 53.03
N PRO A 690 -47.13 15.33 53.40
CA PRO A 690 -45.74 14.96 53.11
C PRO A 690 -45.44 14.90 51.61
N GLU A 691 -44.26 15.40 51.20
CA GLU A 691 -43.84 15.47 49.80
C GLU A 691 -43.87 14.10 49.11
N TRP A 692 -43.38 13.03 49.76
CA TRP A 692 -43.41 11.66 49.20
C TRP A 692 -44.82 11.18 48.84
N PHE A 693 -45.84 11.62 49.59
CA PHE A 693 -47.24 11.27 49.32
C PHE A 693 -47.78 12.08 48.15
N LEU A 694 -47.48 13.38 48.10
CA LEU A 694 -47.82 14.26 46.97
C LEU A 694 -47.13 13.81 45.67
N ASP A 695 -45.96 13.18 45.77
CA ASP A 695 -45.16 12.67 44.66
C ASP A 695 -45.64 11.29 44.17
N ASP A 696 -46.11 10.41 45.05
CA ASP A 696 -46.75 9.14 44.68
C ASP A 696 -48.16 9.36 44.08
N GLU A 697 -48.99 10.18 44.74
CA GLU A 697 -50.24 10.66 44.16
C GLU A 697 -49.97 11.40 42.84
N GLY A 698 -48.92 12.23 42.80
CA GLY A 698 -48.44 12.94 41.62
C GLY A 698 -47.96 12.03 40.48
N LYS A 699 -47.73 10.73 40.71
CA LYS A 699 -47.48 9.72 39.66
C LYS A 699 -48.77 9.04 39.22
N HIS A 700 -49.63 8.66 40.16
CA HIS A 700 -50.77 7.77 39.92
C HIS A 700 -52.11 8.48 39.64
N ASP A 701 -52.32 9.71 40.11
CA ASP A 701 -53.61 10.40 40.09
C ASP A 701 -53.83 11.27 38.82
N LYS A 702 -53.42 10.77 37.65
CA LYS A 702 -53.46 11.52 36.38
C LYS A 702 -54.69 11.16 35.53
N PRO A 703 -55.63 12.09 35.27
CA PRO A 703 -56.79 11.80 34.43
C PRO A 703 -56.39 11.70 32.96
N HIS A 704 -56.48 10.51 32.36
CA HIS A 704 -56.10 10.27 30.96
C HIS A 704 -56.98 11.03 29.95
N ARG A 705 -56.58 12.25 29.56
CA ARG A 705 -57.30 13.06 28.56
C ARG A 705 -56.96 12.61 27.13
N PRO A 706 -57.94 12.58 26.19
CA PRO A 706 -57.73 12.01 24.85
C PRO A 706 -56.88 12.91 23.94
N ILE A 707 -55.60 12.55 23.77
CA ILE A 707 -54.65 13.31 22.93
C ILE A 707 -54.98 13.26 21.43
N THR A 708 -54.77 14.39 20.74
CA THR A 708 -54.74 14.46 19.27
C THR A 708 -53.33 14.32 18.72
N ALA A 709 -53.20 13.72 17.53
CA ALA A 709 -51.93 13.64 16.83
C ALA A 709 -51.34 15.01 16.44
N ALA A 710 -52.15 16.07 16.41
CA ALA A 710 -51.70 17.43 16.11
C ALA A 710 -51.05 18.10 17.33
N GLY A 711 -51.68 18.06 18.51
CA GLY A 711 -51.07 18.60 19.74
C GLY A 711 -49.81 17.83 20.15
N ALA A 712 -49.81 16.50 20.00
CA ALA A 712 -48.61 15.67 20.20
C ALA A 712 -47.49 15.98 19.18
N ALA A 713 -47.83 16.40 17.94
CA ALA A 713 -46.85 16.87 16.97
C ALA A 713 -46.31 18.26 17.33
N ALA A 714 -47.14 19.17 17.83
CA ALA A 714 -46.75 20.52 18.23
C ALA A 714 -45.79 20.53 19.44
N ILE A 715 -46.05 19.75 20.49
CA ILE A 715 -45.07 19.55 21.58
C ILE A 715 -43.76 18.96 21.05
N LYS A 716 -43.83 18.01 20.11
CA LYS A 716 -42.65 17.42 19.44
C LYS A 716 -41.93 18.38 18.47
N GLU A 717 -42.54 19.50 18.12
CA GLU A 717 -41.94 20.60 17.37
C GLU A 717 -41.25 21.59 18.33
N LYS A 718 -41.93 21.98 19.41
CA LYS A 718 -41.37 22.79 20.51
C LYS A 718 -40.11 22.15 21.11
N LEU A 719 -40.18 20.86 21.46
CA LEU A 719 -39.03 20.08 21.92
C LEU A 719 -37.94 19.89 20.84
N ARG A 720 -38.25 20.07 19.54
CA ARG A 720 -37.28 20.04 18.43
C ARG A 720 -36.59 21.39 18.22
N ALA A 721 -37.25 22.51 18.54
CA ALA A 721 -36.59 23.81 18.53
C ALA A 721 -35.43 23.82 19.54
N LEU A 722 -35.70 23.33 20.76
CA LEU A 722 -34.67 23.07 21.79
C LEU A 722 -33.63 22.04 21.30
N ASN A 723 -34.08 20.92 20.71
CA ASN A 723 -33.20 19.90 20.12
C ASN A 723 -32.80 20.22 18.66
N ALA A 724 -32.31 21.43 18.43
CA ALA A 724 -31.80 21.86 17.13
C ALA A 724 -30.74 20.88 16.58
N ARG A 725 -30.74 20.63 15.27
CA ARG A 725 -29.83 19.69 14.62
C ARG A 725 -28.64 20.43 14.00
N PRO A 726 -27.48 20.54 14.69
CA PRO A 726 -26.33 21.26 14.17
C PRO A 726 -25.80 20.61 12.89
N ILE A 727 -25.17 21.43 12.05
CA ILE A 727 -24.59 21.03 10.76
C ILE A 727 -23.63 19.82 10.93
N LYS A 728 -22.91 19.74 12.06
CA LYS A 728 -22.08 18.59 12.48
C LYS A 728 -22.87 17.27 12.50
N LYS A 729 -24.00 17.20 13.24
CA LYS A 729 -24.86 16.00 13.32
C LYS A 729 -25.53 15.70 11.98
N VAL A 730 -25.82 16.70 11.13
CA VAL A 730 -26.35 16.49 9.76
C VAL A 730 -25.29 15.90 8.81
N ARG A 731 -24.04 16.38 8.89
CA ARG A 731 -22.91 15.87 8.09
C ARG A 731 -22.57 14.44 8.51
N GLU A 732 -22.41 14.19 9.80
CA GLU A 732 -22.19 12.85 10.36
C GLU A 732 -23.31 11.87 9.95
N ALA A 733 -24.57 12.28 9.96
CA ALA A 733 -25.69 11.45 9.50
C ALA A 733 -25.71 11.19 7.97
N LYS A 734 -25.03 12.00 7.16
CA LYS A 734 -24.75 11.71 5.74
C LYS A 734 -23.57 10.74 5.62
N ASP A 735 -22.50 10.95 6.38
CA ASP A 735 -21.27 10.16 6.30
C ASP A 735 -21.47 8.73 6.84
N ARG A 736 -22.22 8.54 7.94
CA ARG A 736 -22.68 7.21 8.40
C ARG A 736 -23.47 6.46 7.31
N LYS A 737 -24.31 7.15 6.53
CA LYS A 737 -25.05 6.55 5.39
C LYS A 737 -24.13 6.21 4.22
N LYS A 738 -23.14 7.07 3.92
CA LYS A 738 -22.11 6.85 2.89
C LYS A 738 -21.24 5.64 3.25
N PHE A 739 -20.83 5.52 4.51
CA PHE A 739 -20.06 4.40 5.05
C PHE A 739 -20.82 3.07 4.93
N HIS A 740 -22.08 3.00 5.39
CA HIS A 740 -22.91 1.81 5.21
C HIS A 740 -23.23 1.48 3.74
N ALA A 741 -23.18 2.44 2.83
CA ALA A 741 -23.26 2.17 1.39
C ALA A 741 -21.94 1.58 0.86
N ALA A 742 -20.79 2.12 1.28
CA ALA A 742 -19.46 1.60 0.93
C ALA A 742 -19.26 0.16 1.43
N GLN A 743 -19.54 -0.13 2.71
CA GLN A 743 -19.49 -1.49 3.29
C GLN A 743 -20.36 -2.49 2.51
N ARG A 744 -21.49 -2.06 1.96
CA ARG A 744 -22.34 -2.93 1.11
C ARG A 744 -21.68 -3.19 -0.23
N LEU A 745 -21.12 -2.17 -0.90
CA LEU A 745 -20.39 -2.33 -2.16
C LEU A 745 -19.14 -3.20 -1.99
N GLU A 746 -18.42 -3.08 -0.88
CA GLU A 746 -17.26 -3.90 -0.55
C GLU A 746 -17.65 -5.37 -0.33
N LYS A 747 -18.70 -5.65 0.46
CA LYS A 747 -19.25 -7.00 0.64
C LYS A 747 -19.82 -7.60 -0.65
N LEU A 748 -20.18 -6.79 -1.63
CA LEU A 748 -20.54 -7.24 -2.98
C LEU A 748 -19.30 -7.50 -3.84
N ARG A 749 -18.27 -6.64 -3.77
CA ARG A 749 -16.99 -6.78 -4.46
C ARG A 749 -16.26 -8.07 -4.05
N LYS A 750 -16.21 -8.36 -2.75
CA LYS A 750 -15.67 -9.63 -2.22
C LYS A 750 -16.43 -10.85 -2.76
N LYS A 751 -17.76 -10.77 -2.86
CA LYS A 751 -18.59 -11.85 -3.46
C LYS A 751 -18.48 -11.96 -4.99
N SER A 752 -18.20 -10.87 -5.70
CA SER A 752 -17.92 -10.94 -7.15
C SER A 752 -16.51 -11.44 -7.47
N ALA A 753 -15.54 -11.29 -6.55
CA ALA A 753 -14.21 -11.89 -6.68
C ALA A 753 -14.30 -13.42 -6.55
N LEU A 754 -14.91 -13.93 -5.48
CA LEU A 754 -15.11 -15.38 -5.31
C LEU A 754 -15.83 -16.02 -6.52
N LEU A 755 -16.89 -15.40 -7.05
CA LEU A 755 -17.59 -15.83 -8.28
C LEU A 755 -16.75 -15.70 -9.57
N GLN A 756 -15.65 -14.95 -9.56
CA GLN A 756 -14.69 -14.87 -10.65
C GLN A 756 -13.65 -15.99 -10.55
N ASP A 757 -13.31 -16.39 -9.32
CA ASP A 757 -12.26 -17.37 -9.03
C ASP A 757 -12.77 -18.84 -9.07
N GLU A 758 -14.08 -19.09 -8.89
CA GLU A 758 -14.74 -20.40 -9.08
C GLU A 758 -14.46 -21.04 -10.46
N GLU A 759 -13.63 -22.08 -10.56
CA GLU A 759 -13.15 -22.60 -11.86
C GLU A 759 -14.22 -23.31 -12.71
N GLY A 760 -15.32 -23.78 -12.11
CA GLY A 760 -16.38 -24.56 -12.79
C GLY A 760 -17.40 -23.77 -13.66
N MET A 761 -17.24 -22.45 -13.81
CA MET A 761 -18.25 -21.58 -14.45
C MET A 761 -17.69 -20.79 -15.66
N THR A 762 -18.41 -20.74 -16.78
CA THR A 762 -17.93 -20.01 -17.97
C THR A 762 -17.86 -18.50 -17.73
N GLU A 763 -16.93 -17.79 -18.40
CA GLU A 763 -16.80 -16.32 -18.27
C GLU A 763 -18.12 -15.56 -18.51
N LYS A 764 -18.95 -16.07 -19.44
CA LYS A 764 -20.27 -15.51 -19.76
C LYS A 764 -21.26 -15.68 -18.61
N GLU A 765 -21.21 -16.80 -17.92
CA GLU A 765 -22.06 -17.10 -16.77
C GLU A 765 -21.60 -16.34 -15.53
N LYS A 766 -20.28 -16.27 -15.27
CA LYS A 766 -19.64 -15.41 -14.27
C LYS A 766 -20.03 -13.94 -14.46
N ALA A 767 -19.90 -13.40 -15.67
CA ALA A 767 -20.38 -12.05 -15.99
C ALA A 767 -21.89 -11.88 -15.72
N SER A 768 -22.70 -12.90 -16.03
CA SER A 768 -24.14 -12.88 -15.74
C SER A 768 -24.47 -12.93 -14.24
N SER A 769 -23.71 -13.71 -13.45
CA SER A 769 -23.95 -13.89 -12.01
C SER A 769 -23.56 -12.61 -11.26
N ILE A 770 -22.42 -12.02 -11.61
CA ILE A 770 -21.97 -10.70 -11.12
C ILE A 770 -22.98 -9.61 -11.48
N MET A 771 -23.48 -9.57 -12.73
CA MET A 771 -24.52 -8.61 -13.14
C MET A 771 -25.85 -8.82 -12.38
N LYS A 772 -26.27 -10.08 -12.15
CA LYS A 772 -27.43 -10.42 -11.31
C LYS A 772 -27.22 -10.01 -9.85
N LEU A 773 -26.01 -10.13 -9.32
CA LEU A 773 -25.65 -9.75 -7.94
C LEU A 773 -25.65 -8.22 -7.76
N MET A 774 -25.02 -7.48 -8.68
CA MET A 774 -24.99 -6.01 -8.66
C MET A 774 -26.39 -5.41 -8.87
N SER A 775 -27.19 -5.94 -9.80
CA SER A 775 -28.57 -5.47 -10.01
C SER A 775 -29.54 -5.83 -8.87
N LYS A 776 -29.32 -6.95 -8.15
CA LYS A 776 -30.02 -7.25 -6.89
C LYS A 776 -29.65 -6.30 -5.75
N ALA A 777 -28.44 -5.74 -5.75
CA ALA A 777 -28.00 -4.77 -4.75
C ALA A 777 -28.52 -3.34 -5.02
N ALA A 778 -28.53 -2.92 -6.29
CA ALA A 778 -29.06 -1.61 -6.68
C ALA A 778 -30.59 -1.50 -6.48
N LYS A 779 -31.32 -2.61 -6.64
CA LYS A 779 -32.78 -2.64 -6.44
C LYS A 779 -33.14 -2.66 -4.95
N LYS A 780 -33.92 -1.67 -4.52
CA LYS A 780 -34.61 -1.66 -3.21
C LYS A 780 -35.37 -2.98 -3.04
N LYS A 781 -35.05 -3.76 -1.99
CA LYS A 781 -35.66 -5.09 -1.74
C LYS A 781 -37.20 -4.96 -1.83
N PRO A 782 -37.89 -5.75 -2.68
CA PRO A 782 -39.34 -5.67 -2.78
C PRO A 782 -39.98 -6.04 -1.43
N LYS A 783 -41.13 -5.43 -1.12
CA LYS A 783 -41.90 -5.81 0.07
C LYS A 783 -42.29 -7.29 -0.10
N ARG A 784 -41.81 -8.16 0.81
CA ARG A 784 -42.19 -9.58 0.82
C ARG A 784 -43.72 -9.69 0.90
N GLU A 785 -44.32 -10.25 -0.14
CA GLU A 785 -45.76 -10.46 -0.22
C GLU A 785 -46.24 -11.36 0.92
N VAL A 786 -47.45 -11.07 1.42
CA VAL A 786 -48.04 -11.82 2.53
C VAL A 786 -48.76 -13.03 1.97
N LYS A 787 -48.22 -14.23 2.18
CA LYS A 787 -48.88 -15.47 1.74
C LYS A 787 -50.20 -15.66 2.48
N VAL A 788 -51.30 -15.65 1.74
CA VAL A 788 -52.64 -15.92 2.27
C VAL A 788 -52.81 -17.43 2.41
N VAL A 789 -53.10 -17.90 3.62
CA VAL A 789 -53.27 -19.33 3.93
C VAL A 789 -54.71 -19.56 4.38
N VAL A 790 -55.44 -20.44 3.70
CA VAL A 790 -56.82 -20.74 4.07
C VAL A 790 -56.85 -21.73 5.24
N ALA A 791 -57.62 -21.42 6.28
CA ALA A 791 -57.79 -22.24 7.48
C ALA A 791 -58.66 -23.50 7.22
N ARG A 792 -58.12 -24.46 6.46
CA ARG A 792 -58.78 -25.73 6.08
C ARG A 792 -57.80 -26.89 6.17
N GLY A 793 -58.32 -28.11 6.36
CA GLY A 793 -57.51 -29.31 6.60
C GLY A 793 -56.54 -29.10 7.77
N GLY A 794 -55.32 -29.61 7.64
CA GLY A 794 -54.25 -29.42 8.64
C GLY A 794 -53.82 -27.97 8.90
N ASN A 795 -54.36 -26.96 8.19
CA ASN A 795 -54.16 -25.53 8.47
C ASN A 795 -55.29 -24.91 9.31
N ARG A 796 -56.24 -25.70 9.82
CA ARG A 796 -57.32 -25.24 10.72
C ARG A 796 -56.88 -25.45 12.18
N GLY A 797 -57.01 -24.40 13.00
CA GLY A 797 -56.79 -24.50 14.45
C GLY A 797 -55.33 -24.51 14.92
N ILE A 798 -54.34 -24.33 14.05
CA ILE A 798 -52.93 -24.22 14.48
C ILE A 798 -52.73 -22.93 15.29
N ALA A 799 -52.14 -23.04 16.48
CA ALA A 799 -51.67 -21.90 17.28
C ALA A 799 -50.42 -21.19 16.70
N GLY A 800 -49.86 -21.68 15.59
CA GLY A 800 -48.57 -21.26 15.04
C GLY A 800 -48.50 -21.31 13.52
N ARG A 801 -47.26 -21.36 12.99
CA ARG A 801 -46.98 -21.26 11.55
C ARG A 801 -47.48 -22.49 10.77
N PRO A 802 -48.30 -22.33 9.72
CA PRO A 802 -48.68 -23.41 8.81
C PRO A 802 -47.47 -24.08 8.13
N ARG A 803 -47.47 -25.43 8.07
CA ARG A 803 -46.40 -26.21 7.44
C ARG A 803 -46.20 -25.76 5.97
N GLY A 804 -44.93 -25.69 5.54
CA GLY A 804 -44.53 -25.21 4.20
C GLY A 804 -44.53 -23.69 4.00
N VAL A 805 -45.07 -22.87 4.91
CA VAL A 805 -45.23 -21.42 4.68
C VAL A 805 -44.06 -20.60 5.25
N LYS A 806 -42.99 -20.47 4.46
CA LYS A 806 -41.86 -19.56 4.75
C LYS A 806 -42.23 -18.09 4.42
N GLY A 807 -41.86 -17.14 5.29
CA GLY A 807 -42.07 -15.69 5.10
C GLY A 807 -43.18 -15.05 5.96
N LYS A 808 -43.67 -13.86 5.56
CA LYS A 808 -44.88 -13.26 6.16
C LYS A 808 -46.11 -13.99 5.61
N TYR A 809 -47.04 -14.33 6.48
CA TYR A 809 -48.27 -15.03 6.14
C TYR A 809 -49.47 -14.37 6.83
N LYS A 810 -50.68 -14.60 6.31
CA LYS A 810 -51.94 -14.30 6.99
C LYS A 810 -52.87 -15.50 6.83
N ILE A 811 -53.24 -16.12 7.94
CA ILE A 811 -54.32 -17.11 7.96
C ILE A 811 -55.64 -16.38 7.69
N VAL A 812 -56.48 -16.96 6.84
CA VAL A 812 -57.82 -16.45 6.51
C VAL A 812 -58.85 -17.56 6.58
N ASP A 813 -60.03 -17.23 7.09
CA ASP A 813 -61.14 -18.16 7.26
C ASP A 813 -62.43 -17.60 6.59
N ALA A 814 -63.58 -18.24 6.84
CA ALA A 814 -64.87 -17.80 6.33
C ALA A 814 -65.45 -16.58 7.07
N ARG A 815 -65.17 -16.42 8.37
CA ARG A 815 -65.60 -15.31 9.22
C ARG A 815 -64.91 -14.01 8.82
N LEU A 816 -63.58 -13.99 8.76
CA LEU A 816 -62.80 -12.84 8.30
C LEU A 816 -63.20 -12.38 6.89
N LYS A 817 -63.61 -13.31 6.01
CA LYS A 817 -64.14 -13.00 4.67
C LYS A 817 -65.52 -12.32 4.71
N LYS A 818 -66.36 -12.60 5.72
CA LYS A 818 -67.61 -11.85 5.98
C LYS A 818 -67.28 -10.49 6.58
N ASP A 819 -66.41 -10.43 7.60
CA ASP A 819 -66.09 -9.22 8.36
C ASP A 819 -65.50 -8.13 7.44
N VAL A 820 -64.46 -8.46 6.67
CA VAL A 820 -63.85 -7.55 5.67
C VAL A 820 -64.83 -7.15 4.56
N ARG A 821 -65.88 -7.95 4.29
CA ARG A 821 -66.97 -7.59 3.35
C ARG A 821 -67.98 -6.64 4.02
N GLY A 822 -68.18 -6.74 5.33
CA GLY A 822 -68.92 -5.78 6.15
C GLY A 822 -68.20 -4.43 6.22
N GLU A 823 -66.92 -4.42 6.61
CA GLU A 823 -66.06 -3.23 6.61
C GLU A 823 -66.08 -2.51 5.27
N LYS A 824 -65.89 -3.24 4.16
CA LYS A 824 -65.92 -2.66 2.81
C LYS A 824 -67.29 -2.09 2.41
N ARG A 825 -68.40 -2.67 2.92
CA ARG A 825 -69.75 -2.11 2.73
C ARG A 825 -69.94 -0.84 3.56
N ALA A 826 -69.47 -0.80 4.81
CA ALA A 826 -69.54 0.38 5.66
C ALA A 826 -68.64 1.52 5.14
N ALA A 827 -67.42 1.21 4.70
CA ALA A 827 -66.51 2.17 4.08
C ALA A 827 -67.08 2.75 2.78
N LYS A 828 -67.80 1.94 1.97
CA LYS A 828 -68.54 2.39 0.77
C LYS A 828 -69.94 2.97 1.08
N LYS A 829 -70.20 3.30 2.35
CA LYS A 829 -71.30 4.16 2.83
C LYS A 829 -70.78 5.42 3.54
N ARG A 830 -69.48 5.49 3.86
CA ARG A 830 -68.80 6.65 4.48
C ARG A 830 -67.90 7.40 3.47
N LYS A 831 -67.71 6.81 2.29
CA LYS A 831 -67.46 7.46 1.00
C LYS A 831 -68.73 7.35 0.18
#